data_AF-A0A6B3GJY5-F1
#
_entry.id   AF-A0A6B3GJY5-F1
#
_cell.length_a   1.000
_cell.length_b   1.000
_cell.length_c   1.000
_cell.angle_alpha   90.00
_cell.angle_beta   90.00
_cell.angle_gamma   90.00
#
_symmetry.space_group_name_H-M   'P 1'
#
loop_
_entity.id
_entity.type
_entity.pdbx_description
1 polymer ?
#
loop_
_entity_poly.entity_id
_entity_poly.type
_entity_poly.pdbx_seq_one_letter_code
_entity_poly.pdbx_strand_id
1 'polypeptide(L)'
;MTGTAVATRSPSGRETEGASRIPGAKISKTEWWFRPSDRMVLQVAYEMGTDAEGKPCKKPVGEPVGTVPAVTGWVTKKDEDGQDTAIEYRLRGKSDRCVVVSEDDLDRGTWAGKVGQERPSGNDAKLAFALVIRQEARDRAPEVTAVPYMDGGAMFFPEADTQNIGYRQLAGAEDDARTAWRTILGHAVAHPKTLLALGSFMAGPLVTPLGLLAYIVNHTGPGQQGKSTTQVVQAGMFGRIDEGILRSWNSSAQGIPQILRRARYLPLCLEENSAKGDGVAKTEQMMSAMVGGANRAVGSADGNGGTSLGRWRSALSSSSNLSLRRPGQSEDLASRLYELSAPFWPNVYVDRDGQVVPEGTARCMHLSKWVKRAAGNFHGWPLEWAIRGGWFTAAGLEKLQDAHDAATQRIAPKGGGIAGTVGEIHAVWAVGAHLLGQAVGVENCGNVAEAEAVRQLPAALISSASAALTPAEQLWEAITAAMAQGHRFPEVDLTAGDPVGTLRARMEERGNDVHGFVSTTDSRLWFIPGKLREVAERAHLADTLHAGLAGMKDSGVLVPGDARNLPAKPPRALRAVKGLGTRLYRFDLFAAGTEFGQGDDPEGDPDGSGPGAGPRICDGYSFGKPCGVPIDPAADDGTGRHATCVPAPAPRNEWPAGSLGAEAAALPFPEEAPETEAAPTADVPTPRPGAAPAPASVPSVREPVDVPAPSGDVQPSRPASKRSPLTIPDGPHAEFLAAAVARKAVTNADQLEALAQRLVTLDEAQAALSAMDDDSTEADDALRKWAGKMRLLAALEGDRDGSGPFAPRRGRRWPLWMPERPGMIEGVQVRDGWTFERDDFDGEAVVLDRNASWPSAVSSVAVAHGQLVHRGELGETSGKPDPGYYRVTVHPWTETDMPSPLEGAPVGSEWWVTGTKLQLLLDLVTAGRWPDAHVHDAYTGAPVRLREWAHLLGEVRRYSLDTYGRGSDAYAVQKTAFGMATVMMLGAPDGAIGRKWFCKSRRTDWTHAIKDQAAVTVWRTADKVRAAGVKPLAIRATDELLVPADALDTVTAGESPAVKLSEDESAFGTWKVKDTEDWGDE
;
A
#
# COMPACT_ATOMS: atom_id res chain seq x y z
N MET A 1 -65.09 5.68 -63.69
CA MET A 1 -64.75 4.26 -63.48
C MET A 1 -63.44 4.20 -62.70
N THR A 2 -63.48 3.45 -61.59
CA THR A 2 -62.36 2.99 -60.74
C THR A 2 -61.37 4.04 -60.20
N GLY A 3 -61.78 4.72 -59.12
CA GLY A 3 -60.86 5.25 -58.11
C GLY A 3 -60.58 4.16 -57.08
N THR A 4 -59.36 3.67 -57.03
CA THR A 4 -58.89 2.67 -56.06
C THR A 4 -58.59 3.38 -54.74
N ALA A 5 -59.43 3.12 -53.73
CA ALA A 5 -59.22 3.59 -52.38
C ALA A 5 -57.98 2.91 -51.77
N VAL A 6 -56.95 3.70 -51.47
CA VAL A 6 -55.84 3.30 -50.61
C VAL A 6 -56.38 3.28 -49.18
N ALA A 7 -56.62 2.08 -48.65
CA ALA A 7 -56.98 1.89 -47.25
C ALA A 7 -55.76 2.20 -46.37
N THR A 8 -55.75 3.38 -45.76
CA THR A 8 -54.89 3.72 -44.63
C THR A 8 -55.31 2.87 -43.43
N ARG A 9 -54.64 1.72 -43.22
CA ARG A 9 -54.71 0.95 -41.97
C ARG A 9 -54.06 1.78 -40.85
N SER A 10 -54.76 1.97 -39.73
CA SER A 10 -54.22 2.60 -38.53
C SER A 10 -52.95 1.91 -38.01
N PRO A 11 -51.97 2.65 -37.42
CA PRO A 11 -50.65 2.11 -37.05
C PRO A 11 -50.62 1.20 -35.81
N SER A 12 -51.69 1.12 -35.03
CA SER A 12 -51.66 0.59 -33.65
C SER A 12 -51.48 -0.93 -33.51
N GLY A 13 -51.43 -1.69 -34.62
CA GLY A 13 -51.26 -3.14 -34.59
C GLY A 13 -49.81 -3.66 -34.66
N ARG A 14 -48.83 -2.80 -34.99
CA ARG A 14 -47.42 -3.21 -35.22
C ARG A 14 -46.51 -3.09 -34.00
N GLU A 15 -46.95 -2.42 -32.94
CA GLU A 15 -46.05 -2.02 -31.85
C GLU A 15 -45.64 -3.19 -30.94
N THR A 16 -46.45 -4.25 -30.83
CA THR A 16 -46.16 -5.45 -30.04
C THR A 16 -45.83 -6.69 -30.89
N GLU A 17 -45.78 -6.54 -32.22
CA GLU A 17 -45.50 -7.65 -33.14
C GLU A 17 -44.08 -8.20 -32.92
N GLY A 18 -43.97 -9.51 -32.67
CA GLY A 18 -42.69 -10.17 -32.33
C GLY A 18 -42.16 -9.91 -30.92
N ALA A 19 -42.86 -9.14 -30.09
CA ALA A 19 -42.51 -8.92 -28.69
C ALA A 19 -43.07 -10.04 -27.80
N SER A 20 -42.28 -10.45 -26.80
CA SER A 20 -42.67 -11.46 -25.81
C SER A 20 -42.66 -10.87 -24.41
N ARG A 21 -43.62 -11.30 -23.58
CA ARG A 21 -43.69 -10.90 -22.18
C ARG A 21 -42.40 -11.24 -21.42
N ILE A 22 -41.89 -10.31 -20.62
CA ILE A 22 -40.76 -10.53 -19.70
C ILE A 22 -41.28 -11.25 -18.44
N PRO A 23 -40.87 -12.50 -18.17
CA PRO A 23 -41.30 -13.23 -16.97
C PRO A 23 -40.80 -12.55 -15.70
N GLY A 24 -41.62 -12.50 -14.64
CA GLY A 24 -41.25 -11.90 -13.35
C GLY A 24 -41.44 -10.37 -13.27
N ALA A 25 -41.59 -9.66 -14.39
CA ALA A 25 -41.89 -8.23 -14.43
C ALA A 25 -43.41 -7.93 -14.29
N LYS A 26 -44.10 -8.56 -13.33
CA LYS A 26 -45.50 -8.19 -12.98
C LYS A 26 -45.47 -7.17 -11.87
N ILE A 27 -45.46 -5.89 -12.23
CA ILE A 27 -45.52 -4.81 -11.26
C ILE A 27 -46.64 -3.85 -11.71
N SER A 28 -47.69 -3.74 -10.90
CA SER A 28 -48.93 -2.99 -11.19
C SER A 28 -49.81 -3.56 -12.33
N LYS A 29 -50.86 -2.80 -12.73
CA LYS A 29 -51.84 -3.14 -13.78
C LYS A 29 -51.25 -3.13 -15.22
N THR A 30 -49.94 -2.95 -15.37
CA THR A 30 -49.22 -2.89 -16.66
C THR A 30 -48.30 -4.10 -16.84
N GLU A 31 -48.11 -4.55 -18.08
CA GLU A 31 -47.23 -5.66 -18.42
C GLU A 31 -45.98 -5.17 -19.15
N TRP A 32 -44.86 -5.88 -18.99
CA TRP A 32 -43.59 -5.51 -19.63
C TRP A 32 -43.17 -6.56 -20.65
N TRP A 33 -42.87 -6.13 -21.87
CA TRP A 33 -42.56 -6.99 -22.99
C TRP A 33 -41.20 -6.61 -23.58
N PHE A 34 -40.49 -7.59 -24.16
CA PHE A 34 -39.23 -7.37 -24.86
C PHE A 34 -39.38 -7.78 -26.33
N ARG A 35 -38.94 -6.90 -27.24
CA ARG A 35 -38.97 -7.11 -28.68
C ARG A 35 -37.55 -7.37 -29.19
N PRO A 36 -37.20 -8.61 -29.56
CA PRO A 36 -35.82 -8.95 -29.94
C PRO A 36 -35.33 -8.27 -31.24
N SER A 37 -36.22 -7.95 -32.18
CA SER A 37 -35.84 -7.43 -33.51
C SER A 37 -35.09 -6.10 -33.46
N ASP A 38 -35.43 -5.24 -32.50
CA ASP A 38 -34.82 -3.93 -32.27
C ASP A 38 -34.35 -3.76 -30.82
N ARG A 39 -34.36 -4.86 -30.04
CA ARG A 39 -33.97 -4.92 -28.63
C ARG A 39 -34.74 -3.95 -27.73
N MET A 40 -35.99 -3.65 -28.05
CA MET A 40 -36.82 -2.68 -27.34
C MET A 40 -37.54 -3.30 -26.13
N VAL A 41 -37.50 -2.63 -24.99
CA VAL A 41 -38.42 -2.88 -23.86
C VAL A 41 -39.67 -2.04 -24.05
N LEU A 42 -40.83 -2.68 -23.96
CA LEU A 42 -42.15 -2.09 -24.13
C LEU A 42 -42.93 -2.16 -22.82
N GLN A 43 -43.57 -1.06 -22.43
CA GLN A 43 -44.61 -1.05 -21.42
C GLN A 43 -45.96 -1.27 -22.10
N VAL A 44 -46.63 -2.36 -21.78
CA VAL A 44 -47.87 -2.80 -22.42
C VAL A 44 -49.06 -2.51 -21.51
N ALA A 45 -49.95 -1.67 -22.01
CA ALA A 45 -51.29 -1.46 -21.49
C ALA A 45 -52.32 -2.22 -22.35
N TYR A 46 -53.53 -2.40 -21.81
CA TYR A 46 -54.63 -3.04 -22.53
C TYR A 46 -55.73 -2.02 -22.80
N GLU A 47 -55.94 -1.69 -24.07
CA GLU A 47 -57.06 -0.86 -24.50
C GLU A 47 -58.26 -1.74 -24.88
N MET A 48 -59.46 -1.26 -24.58
CA MET A 48 -60.70 -1.91 -25.00
C MET A 48 -60.98 -1.52 -26.46
N GLY A 49 -60.84 -2.49 -27.36
CA GLY A 49 -61.19 -2.36 -28.77
C GLY A 49 -62.27 -3.34 -29.18
N THR A 50 -62.61 -3.34 -30.46
CA THR A 50 -63.42 -4.39 -31.08
C THR A 50 -62.54 -5.30 -31.93
N ASP A 51 -62.79 -6.61 -31.87
CA ASP A 51 -62.17 -7.57 -32.78
C ASP A 51 -62.78 -7.47 -34.19
N ALA A 52 -62.33 -8.32 -35.11
CA ALA A 52 -62.83 -8.34 -36.50
C ALA A 52 -64.33 -8.66 -36.61
N GLU A 53 -64.97 -9.12 -35.53
CA GLU A 53 -66.37 -9.53 -35.43
C GLU A 53 -67.22 -8.53 -34.63
N GLY A 54 -66.62 -7.40 -34.20
CA GLY A 54 -67.31 -6.36 -33.44
C GLY A 54 -67.49 -6.66 -31.95
N LYS A 55 -66.86 -7.72 -31.42
CA LYS A 55 -66.91 -8.02 -29.98
C LYS A 55 -65.86 -7.22 -29.21
N PRO A 56 -66.17 -6.81 -27.96
CA PRO A 56 -65.18 -6.17 -27.09
C PRO A 56 -63.99 -7.11 -26.84
N CYS A 57 -62.79 -6.68 -27.20
CA CYS A 57 -61.55 -7.39 -26.93
C CYS A 57 -60.51 -6.44 -26.35
N LYS A 58 -59.63 -6.96 -25.49
CA LYS A 58 -58.49 -6.20 -24.96
C LYS A 58 -57.33 -6.30 -25.95
N LYS A 59 -56.93 -5.18 -26.56
CA LYS A 59 -55.76 -5.13 -27.44
C LYS A 59 -54.55 -4.61 -26.64
N PRO A 60 -53.41 -5.32 -26.68
CA PRO A 60 -52.18 -4.83 -26.06
C PRO A 60 -51.62 -3.67 -26.89
N VAL A 61 -51.42 -2.52 -26.25
CA VAL A 61 -50.76 -1.33 -26.82
C VAL A 61 -49.44 -1.17 -26.07
N GLY A 62 -48.33 -1.18 -26.80
CA GLY A 62 -46.99 -1.18 -26.24
C GLY A 62 -46.28 0.15 -26.43
N GLU A 63 -46.06 0.89 -25.35
CA GLU A 63 -45.28 2.12 -25.35
C GLU A 63 -43.77 1.80 -25.27
N PRO A 64 -42.92 2.32 -26.17
CA PRO A 64 -41.49 2.07 -26.15
C PRO A 64 -40.81 2.80 -24.98
N VAL A 65 -40.08 2.05 -24.16
CA VAL A 65 -39.36 2.59 -22.99
C VAL A 65 -37.88 2.78 -23.28
N GLY A 66 -37.25 1.85 -24.00
CA GLY A 66 -35.86 1.99 -24.43
C GLY A 66 -35.21 0.68 -24.87
N THR A 67 -34.01 0.77 -25.43
CA THR A 67 -33.29 -0.37 -26.03
C THR A 67 -32.30 -1.02 -25.07
N VAL A 68 -32.32 -2.35 -24.97
CA VAL A 68 -31.38 -3.12 -24.16
C VAL A 68 -30.02 -3.21 -24.88
N PRO A 69 -28.89 -2.86 -24.24
CA PRO A 69 -27.55 -3.03 -24.85
C PRO A 69 -27.24 -4.50 -25.11
N ALA A 70 -26.41 -4.81 -26.10
CA ALA A 70 -26.06 -6.20 -26.41
C ALA A 70 -25.23 -6.82 -25.27
N VAL A 71 -25.66 -7.98 -24.78
CA VAL A 71 -24.88 -8.77 -23.83
C VAL A 71 -23.86 -9.60 -24.62
N THR A 72 -22.58 -9.41 -24.30
CA THR A 72 -21.44 -10.01 -25.03
C THR A 72 -20.67 -11.03 -24.19
N GLY A 73 -20.99 -11.15 -22.91
CA GLY A 73 -20.35 -12.11 -22.02
C GLY A 73 -21.02 -12.16 -20.65
N TRP A 74 -20.99 -13.36 -20.06
CA TRP A 74 -21.28 -13.61 -18.65
C TRP A 74 -19.94 -13.67 -17.91
N VAL A 75 -19.67 -12.67 -17.07
CA VAL A 75 -18.36 -12.50 -16.44
C VAL A 75 -18.35 -13.17 -15.08
N THR A 76 -17.56 -14.23 -14.93
CA THR A 76 -17.38 -14.93 -13.64
C THR A 76 -16.12 -14.46 -12.94
N LYS A 77 -16.23 -14.18 -11.65
CA LYS A 77 -15.07 -14.11 -10.76
C LYS A 77 -14.87 -15.47 -10.14
N LYS A 78 -13.84 -16.20 -10.59
CA LYS A 78 -13.51 -17.52 -10.04
C LYS A 78 -12.58 -17.40 -8.84
N ASP A 79 -12.66 -18.29 -7.86
CA ASP A 79 -11.65 -18.43 -6.79
C ASP A 79 -10.40 -19.19 -7.28
N GLU A 80 -9.53 -19.62 -6.36
CA GLU A 80 -8.30 -20.34 -6.71
C GLU A 80 -8.57 -21.72 -7.33
N ASP A 81 -9.69 -22.34 -6.95
CA ASP A 81 -10.11 -23.68 -7.37
C ASP A 81 -11.03 -23.63 -8.61
N GLY A 82 -11.20 -22.45 -9.22
CA GLY A 82 -12.03 -22.25 -10.40
C GLY A 82 -13.53 -22.14 -10.10
N GLN A 83 -13.94 -22.05 -8.82
CA GLN A 83 -15.36 -21.95 -8.44
C GLN A 83 -15.86 -20.50 -8.55
N ASP A 84 -17.09 -20.33 -9.00
CA ASP A 84 -17.69 -19.01 -9.17
C ASP A 84 -17.99 -18.34 -7.82
N THR A 85 -17.42 -17.15 -7.61
CA THR A 85 -17.59 -16.33 -6.41
C THR A 85 -18.56 -15.18 -6.61
N ALA A 86 -18.65 -14.65 -7.84
CA ALA A 86 -19.56 -13.57 -8.22
C ALA A 86 -19.79 -13.57 -9.72
N ILE A 87 -20.96 -13.07 -10.12
CA ILE A 87 -21.40 -12.92 -11.50
C ILE A 87 -21.51 -11.43 -11.84
N GLU A 88 -20.97 -11.07 -13.00
CA GLU A 88 -21.09 -9.75 -13.62
C GLU A 88 -21.45 -9.93 -15.10
N TYR A 89 -21.82 -8.85 -15.78
CA TYR A 89 -22.29 -8.91 -17.17
C TYR A 89 -21.44 -8.00 -18.05
N ARG A 90 -21.02 -8.49 -19.22
CA ARG A 90 -20.30 -7.70 -20.20
C ARG A 90 -21.27 -7.15 -21.24
N LEU A 91 -21.47 -5.84 -21.23
CA LEU A 91 -22.39 -5.14 -22.12
C LEU A 91 -21.62 -4.34 -23.16
N ARG A 92 -22.12 -4.30 -24.39
CA ARG A 92 -21.61 -3.45 -25.46
C ARG A 92 -22.25 -2.06 -25.39
N GLY A 93 -21.43 -1.03 -25.18
CA GLY A 93 -21.87 0.36 -25.16
C GLY A 93 -22.06 0.96 -26.55
N LYS A 94 -22.59 2.19 -26.61
CA LYS A 94 -22.79 2.93 -27.88
C LYS A 94 -21.49 3.20 -28.65
N SER A 95 -20.36 3.31 -27.95
CA SER A 95 -19.04 3.50 -28.55
C SER A 95 -18.40 2.20 -29.04
N ASP A 96 -19.17 1.10 -29.10
CA ASP A 96 -18.72 -0.27 -29.35
C ASP A 96 -17.74 -0.83 -28.30
N ARG A 97 -17.43 -0.05 -27.26
CA ARG A 97 -16.63 -0.50 -26.12
C ARG A 97 -17.47 -1.41 -25.21
N CYS A 98 -16.89 -2.55 -24.83
CA CYS A 98 -17.48 -3.41 -23.81
C CYS A 98 -17.21 -2.87 -22.40
N VAL A 99 -18.21 -2.99 -21.52
CA VAL A 99 -18.15 -2.60 -20.11
C VAL A 99 -18.68 -3.72 -19.24
N VAL A 100 -18.05 -3.93 -18.09
CA VAL A 100 -18.52 -4.88 -17.07
C VAL A 100 -19.45 -4.17 -16.10
N VAL A 101 -20.62 -4.77 -15.85
CA VAL A 101 -21.63 -4.26 -14.92
C VAL A 101 -21.95 -5.33 -13.87
N SER A 102 -22.08 -4.92 -12.62
CA SER A 102 -22.43 -5.84 -11.53
C SER A 102 -23.94 -6.05 -11.44
N GLU A 103 -24.35 -7.04 -10.64
CA GLU A 103 -25.76 -7.24 -10.28
C GLU A 103 -26.38 -5.96 -9.68
N ASP A 104 -25.65 -5.31 -8.76
CA ASP A 104 -26.06 -4.03 -8.17
C ASP A 104 -26.23 -2.91 -9.20
N ASP A 105 -25.38 -2.87 -10.23
CA ASP A 105 -25.50 -1.89 -11.30
C ASP A 105 -26.80 -2.09 -12.08
N LEU A 106 -27.14 -3.36 -12.37
CA LEU A 106 -28.39 -3.75 -13.03
C LEU A 106 -29.60 -3.31 -12.22
N ASP A 107 -29.63 -3.67 -10.93
CA ASP A 107 -30.75 -3.36 -10.03
C ASP A 107 -30.97 -1.85 -9.86
N ARG A 108 -29.88 -1.06 -9.79
CA ARG A 108 -29.98 0.40 -9.65
C ARG A 108 -30.21 1.11 -10.98
N GLY A 109 -30.00 0.45 -12.12
CA GLY A 109 -30.02 1.06 -13.44
C GLY A 109 -28.79 1.94 -13.74
N THR A 110 -27.73 1.90 -12.91
CA THR A 110 -26.51 2.70 -13.10
C THR A 110 -25.66 2.19 -14.28
N TRP A 111 -25.90 0.97 -14.75
CA TRP A 111 -25.32 0.40 -15.96
C TRP A 111 -25.55 1.30 -17.19
N ALA A 112 -26.69 1.99 -17.28
CA ALA A 112 -27.07 2.82 -18.43
C ALA A 112 -26.02 3.90 -18.73
N GLY A 113 -25.54 4.60 -17.69
CA GLY A 113 -24.47 5.60 -17.82
C GLY A 113 -23.16 5.00 -18.34
N LYS A 114 -22.83 3.77 -17.95
CA LYS A 114 -21.61 3.08 -18.39
C LYS A 114 -21.65 2.68 -19.87
N VAL A 115 -22.83 2.41 -20.42
CA VAL A 115 -23.03 2.05 -21.84
C VAL A 115 -23.40 3.24 -22.73
N GLY A 116 -23.51 4.45 -22.16
CA GLY A 116 -23.90 5.66 -22.89
C GLY A 116 -25.40 5.73 -23.22
N GLN A 117 -26.25 5.11 -22.40
CA GLN A 117 -27.70 5.15 -22.51
C GLN A 117 -28.32 5.96 -21.37
N GLU A 118 -29.54 6.44 -21.58
CA GLU A 118 -30.31 7.14 -20.56
C GLU A 118 -30.81 6.14 -19.51
N ARG A 119 -30.79 6.55 -18.24
CA ARG A 119 -31.17 5.67 -17.13
C ARG A 119 -32.68 5.41 -17.18
N PRO A 120 -33.14 4.13 -17.13
CA PRO A 120 -34.57 3.83 -17.05
C PRO A 120 -35.23 4.51 -15.84
N SER A 121 -36.36 5.18 -16.07
CA SER A 121 -37.13 5.89 -15.05
C SER A 121 -38.07 4.93 -14.31
N GLY A 122 -38.09 5.01 -12.97
CA GLY A 122 -38.90 4.11 -12.13
C GLY A 122 -38.27 2.72 -11.88
N ASN A 123 -38.77 2.02 -10.86
CA ASN A 123 -38.21 0.71 -10.46
C ASN A 123 -38.62 -0.43 -11.41
N ASP A 124 -39.83 -0.35 -11.98
CA ASP A 124 -40.37 -1.38 -12.86
C ASP A 124 -39.61 -1.46 -14.18
N ALA A 125 -39.28 -0.30 -14.76
CA ALA A 125 -38.43 -0.22 -15.94
C ALA A 125 -37.04 -0.77 -15.65
N LYS A 126 -36.39 -0.36 -14.54
CA LYS A 126 -35.07 -0.90 -14.15
C LYS A 126 -35.08 -2.44 -14.06
N LEU A 127 -36.11 -3.01 -13.41
CA LEU A 127 -36.25 -4.45 -13.29
C LEU A 127 -36.48 -5.13 -14.64
N ALA A 128 -37.32 -4.56 -15.52
CA ALA A 128 -37.57 -5.10 -16.86
C ALA A 128 -36.28 -5.19 -17.69
N PHE A 129 -35.47 -4.12 -17.70
CA PHE A 129 -34.15 -4.15 -18.35
C PHE A 129 -33.20 -5.16 -17.71
N ALA A 130 -33.11 -5.20 -16.38
CA ALA A 130 -32.25 -6.14 -15.67
C ALA A 130 -32.62 -7.60 -15.98
N LEU A 131 -33.91 -7.95 -16.02
CA LEU A 131 -34.38 -9.29 -16.36
C LEU A 131 -34.03 -9.70 -17.79
N VAL A 132 -34.17 -8.80 -18.76
CA VAL A 132 -33.76 -9.10 -20.15
C VAL A 132 -32.25 -9.32 -20.24
N ILE A 133 -31.45 -8.46 -19.60
CA ILE A 133 -29.99 -8.59 -19.57
C ILE A 133 -29.58 -9.93 -18.94
N ARG A 134 -30.16 -10.29 -17.78
CA ARG A 134 -29.92 -11.58 -17.11
C ARG A 134 -30.28 -12.76 -18.00
N GLN A 135 -31.44 -12.71 -18.66
CA GLN A 135 -31.90 -13.79 -19.52
C GLN A 135 -31.00 -13.96 -20.73
N GLU A 136 -30.63 -12.87 -21.41
CA GLU A 136 -29.71 -12.94 -22.55
C GLU A 136 -28.31 -13.42 -22.14
N ALA A 137 -27.82 -12.99 -20.97
CA ALA A 137 -26.55 -13.45 -20.45
C ALA A 137 -26.56 -14.97 -20.21
N ARG A 138 -27.64 -15.48 -19.61
CA ARG A 138 -27.80 -16.91 -19.32
C ARG A 138 -27.98 -17.77 -20.56
N ASP A 139 -28.74 -17.29 -21.54
CA ASP A 139 -29.16 -18.10 -22.69
C ASP A 139 -28.20 -18.03 -23.88
N ARG A 140 -27.44 -16.93 -24.03
CA ARG A 140 -26.74 -16.62 -25.28
C ARG A 140 -25.30 -16.13 -25.11
N ALA A 141 -24.92 -15.62 -23.93
CA ALA A 141 -23.60 -15.02 -23.77
C ALA A 141 -22.54 -16.07 -23.37
N PRO A 142 -21.32 -16.02 -23.94
CA PRO A 142 -20.23 -16.88 -23.50
C PRO A 142 -19.76 -16.51 -22.09
N GLU A 143 -19.33 -17.51 -21.32
CA GLU A 143 -18.68 -17.30 -20.03
C GLU A 143 -17.26 -16.75 -20.25
N VAL A 144 -16.90 -15.69 -19.51
CA VAL A 144 -15.57 -15.08 -19.53
C VAL A 144 -15.11 -14.79 -18.11
N THR A 145 -13.81 -14.92 -17.82
CA THR A 145 -13.29 -14.66 -16.46
C THR A 145 -12.83 -13.20 -16.30
N ALA A 146 -12.98 -12.65 -15.09
CA ALA A 146 -12.43 -11.34 -14.70
C ALA A 146 -11.08 -11.44 -13.96
N VAL A 147 -10.67 -12.64 -13.55
CA VAL A 147 -9.43 -12.88 -12.79
C VAL A 147 -8.71 -14.13 -13.31
N PRO A 148 -7.37 -14.18 -13.24
CA PRO A 148 -6.65 -15.41 -13.60
C PRO A 148 -7.03 -16.57 -12.68
N TYR A 149 -7.11 -17.78 -13.20
CA TYR A 149 -7.38 -18.98 -12.39
C TYR A 149 -6.66 -20.21 -12.98
N MET A 150 -6.55 -21.26 -12.18
CA MET A 150 -5.97 -22.55 -12.59
C MET A 150 -7.10 -23.56 -12.76
N ASP A 151 -7.06 -24.35 -13.83
CA ASP A 151 -7.95 -25.51 -14.00
C ASP A 151 -7.24 -26.57 -14.87
N GLY A 152 -7.37 -27.84 -14.49
CA GLY A 152 -6.74 -28.96 -15.20
C GLY A 152 -5.22 -28.85 -15.40
N GLY A 153 -4.52 -28.14 -14.50
CA GLY A 153 -3.08 -27.86 -14.63
C GLY A 153 -2.72 -26.75 -15.64
N ALA A 154 -3.69 -26.11 -16.28
CA ALA A 154 -3.51 -24.96 -17.14
C ALA A 154 -3.84 -23.64 -16.42
N MET A 155 -3.27 -22.53 -16.89
CA MET A 155 -3.59 -21.18 -16.42
C MET A 155 -4.44 -20.43 -17.44
N PHE A 156 -5.55 -19.88 -16.97
CA PHE A 156 -6.48 -19.07 -17.77
C PHE A 156 -6.37 -17.60 -17.38
N PHE A 157 -6.31 -16.72 -18.39
CA PHE A 157 -6.19 -15.29 -18.21
C PHE A 157 -7.50 -14.57 -18.58
N PRO A 158 -7.88 -13.50 -17.86
CA PRO A 158 -9.01 -12.68 -18.23
C PRO A 158 -8.77 -11.98 -19.58
N GLU A 159 -9.85 -11.67 -20.29
CA GLU A 159 -9.78 -10.81 -21.47
C GLU A 159 -9.52 -9.36 -21.06
N ALA A 160 -8.99 -8.55 -21.98
CA ALA A 160 -8.57 -7.19 -21.68
C ALA A 160 -9.73 -6.30 -21.18
N ASP A 161 -10.95 -6.56 -21.62
CA ASP A 161 -12.17 -5.78 -21.33
C ASP A 161 -12.99 -6.34 -20.15
N THR A 162 -12.65 -7.51 -19.62
CA THR A 162 -13.31 -8.11 -18.44
C THR A 162 -12.65 -7.70 -17.12
N GLN A 163 -11.56 -6.93 -17.19
CA GLN A 163 -10.76 -6.48 -16.04
C GLN A 163 -10.41 -4.99 -16.15
N ASN A 164 -10.06 -4.36 -15.03
CA ASN A 164 -9.81 -2.91 -14.94
C ASN A 164 -8.39 -2.55 -14.46
N ILE A 165 -7.43 -3.46 -14.58
CA ILE A 165 -6.04 -3.33 -14.10
C ILE A 165 -5.06 -3.19 -15.27
N GLY A 166 -5.51 -3.34 -16.52
CA GLY A 166 -4.74 -3.00 -17.72
C GLY A 166 -4.03 -4.18 -18.39
N TYR A 167 -4.10 -5.39 -17.83
CA TYR A 167 -3.50 -6.58 -18.43
C TYR A 167 -4.10 -6.92 -19.80
N ARG A 168 -3.28 -7.47 -20.70
CA ARG A 168 -3.64 -7.90 -22.06
C ARG A 168 -4.26 -6.82 -22.96
N GLN A 169 -4.26 -5.55 -22.54
CA GLN A 169 -4.56 -4.45 -23.45
C GLN A 169 -3.41 -4.37 -24.45
N LEU A 170 -3.72 -4.43 -25.74
CA LEU A 170 -2.74 -4.44 -26.82
C LEU A 170 -2.70 -3.05 -27.48
N ALA A 171 -1.51 -2.58 -27.82
CA ALA A 171 -1.32 -1.35 -28.57
C ALA A 171 -0.46 -1.56 -29.82
N GLY A 172 -0.74 -0.79 -30.86
CA GLY A 172 -0.07 -0.89 -32.16
C GLY A 172 -0.43 -2.15 -32.95
N ALA A 173 0.07 -2.22 -34.19
CA ALA A 173 -0.08 -3.41 -35.04
C ALA A 173 0.87 -4.53 -34.58
N GLU A 174 0.47 -5.79 -34.76
CA GLU A 174 1.24 -6.95 -34.27
C GLU A 174 2.65 -7.04 -34.87
N ASP A 175 2.81 -6.77 -36.17
CA ASP A 175 4.11 -6.85 -36.86
C ASP A 175 5.09 -5.76 -36.40
N ASP A 176 4.59 -4.53 -36.21
CA ASP A 176 5.36 -3.42 -35.67
C ASP A 176 5.76 -3.70 -34.22
N ALA A 177 4.82 -4.24 -33.42
CA ALA A 177 5.09 -4.66 -32.06
C ALA A 177 6.15 -5.76 -32.00
N ARG A 178 6.09 -6.74 -32.90
CA ARG A 178 7.09 -7.82 -33.02
C ARG A 178 8.47 -7.25 -33.23
N THR A 179 8.59 -6.32 -34.17
CA THR A 179 9.86 -5.65 -34.49
C THR A 179 10.38 -4.86 -33.29
N ALA A 180 9.53 -4.04 -32.68
CA ALA A 180 9.89 -3.25 -31.51
C ALA A 180 10.37 -4.11 -30.33
N TRP A 181 9.64 -5.18 -29.99
CA TRP A 181 10.00 -6.07 -28.89
C TRP A 181 11.26 -6.89 -29.16
N ARG A 182 11.50 -7.31 -30.40
CA ARG A 182 12.78 -7.93 -30.78
C ARG A 182 13.95 -6.98 -30.56
N THR A 183 13.80 -5.71 -30.94
CA THR A 183 14.83 -4.69 -30.70
C THR A 183 15.02 -4.41 -29.21
N ILE A 184 13.95 -4.28 -28.42
CA ILE A 184 14.03 -4.12 -26.95
C ILE A 184 14.81 -5.30 -26.32
N LEU A 185 14.47 -6.54 -26.70
CA LEU A 185 15.16 -7.72 -26.18
C LEU A 185 16.60 -7.83 -26.69
N GLY A 186 16.91 -7.40 -27.91
CA GLY A 186 18.28 -7.33 -28.41
C GLY A 186 19.17 -6.46 -27.51
N HIS A 187 18.67 -5.28 -27.10
CA HIS A 187 19.35 -4.42 -26.12
C HIS A 187 19.43 -5.07 -24.73
N ALA A 188 18.39 -5.77 -24.29
CA ALA A 188 18.39 -6.45 -23.00
C ALA A 188 19.37 -7.62 -22.95
N VAL A 189 19.50 -8.40 -24.03
CA VAL A 189 20.48 -9.50 -24.17
C VAL A 189 21.91 -8.97 -24.09
N ALA A 190 22.18 -7.82 -24.69
CA ALA A 190 23.48 -7.15 -24.57
C ALA A 190 23.76 -6.61 -23.15
N HIS A 191 22.75 -6.53 -22.29
CA HIS A 191 22.88 -6.08 -20.90
C HIS A 191 22.22 -7.08 -19.92
N PRO A 192 22.88 -8.22 -19.61
CA PRO A 192 22.26 -9.40 -18.98
C PRO A 192 21.46 -9.13 -17.70
N LYS A 193 21.88 -8.17 -16.86
CA LYS A 193 21.13 -7.77 -15.65
C LYS A 193 19.71 -7.27 -15.95
N THR A 194 19.54 -6.55 -17.06
CA THR A 194 18.22 -6.10 -17.51
C THR A 194 17.39 -7.25 -18.00
N LEU A 195 17.98 -8.15 -18.78
CA LEU A 195 17.28 -9.35 -19.20
C LEU A 195 16.82 -10.20 -18.00
N LEU A 196 17.67 -10.34 -16.97
CA LEU A 196 17.30 -11.02 -15.73
C LEU A 196 16.14 -10.31 -15.02
N ALA A 197 16.16 -8.97 -14.93
CA ALA A 197 15.06 -8.20 -14.35
C ALA A 197 13.76 -8.30 -15.16
N LEU A 198 13.83 -8.36 -16.49
CA LEU A 198 12.65 -8.62 -17.33
C LEU A 198 12.14 -10.06 -17.10
N GLY A 199 13.05 -11.02 -17.04
CA GLY A 199 12.75 -12.42 -16.75
C GLY A 199 12.09 -12.62 -15.39
N SER A 200 12.56 -11.93 -14.35
CA SER A 200 11.95 -11.98 -13.02
C SER A 200 10.52 -11.46 -13.00
N PHE A 201 10.15 -10.56 -13.91
CA PHE A 201 8.77 -10.09 -14.02
C PHE A 201 7.93 -11.04 -14.88
N MET A 202 8.47 -11.53 -16.00
CA MET A 202 7.80 -12.51 -16.87
C MET A 202 7.53 -13.85 -16.16
N ALA A 203 8.34 -14.21 -15.17
CA ALA A 203 8.15 -15.39 -14.33
C ALA A 203 6.97 -15.27 -13.35
N GLY A 204 6.36 -14.09 -13.20
CA GLY A 204 5.25 -13.88 -12.25
C GLY A 204 4.12 -14.92 -12.34
N PRO A 205 3.56 -15.19 -13.53
CA PRO A 205 2.54 -16.24 -13.71
C PRO A 205 3.02 -17.67 -13.44
N LEU A 206 4.34 -17.91 -13.39
CA LEU A 206 4.90 -19.23 -13.15
C LEU A 206 5.02 -19.56 -11.66
N VAL A 207 4.87 -18.57 -10.76
CA VAL A 207 5.07 -18.76 -9.31
C VAL A 207 4.17 -19.87 -8.75
N THR A 208 2.85 -19.79 -8.99
CA THR A 208 1.90 -20.79 -8.49
C THR A 208 2.05 -22.17 -9.13
N PRO A 209 2.05 -22.32 -10.48
CA PRO A 209 2.11 -23.65 -11.09
C PRO A 209 3.41 -24.39 -10.77
N LEU A 210 4.50 -23.66 -10.51
CA LEU A 210 5.78 -24.24 -10.13
C LEU A 210 5.96 -24.47 -8.62
N GLY A 211 4.91 -24.20 -7.81
CA GLY A 211 4.97 -24.37 -6.35
C GLY A 211 5.87 -23.37 -5.62
N LEU A 212 6.22 -22.26 -6.27
CA LEU A 212 7.12 -21.23 -5.74
C LEU A 212 6.38 -20.20 -4.89
N LEU A 213 7.18 -19.39 -4.20
CA LEU A 213 6.71 -18.35 -3.29
C LEU A 213 6.67 -16.99 -4.00
N ALA A 214 5.70 -16.15 -3.64
CA ALA A 214 5.61 -14.79 -4.16
C ALA A 214 6.84 -13.98 -3.74
N TYR A 215 7.35 -13.14 -4.63
CA TYR A 215 8.57 -12.38 -4.38
C TYR A 215 8.47 -10.94 -4.86
N ILE A 216 9.32 -10.10 -4.28
CA ILE A 216 9.51 -8.70 -4.65
C ILE A 216 10.90 -8.56 -5.24
N VAL A 217 11.03 -7.97 -6.42
CA VAL A 217 12.32 -7.55 -6.98
C VAL A 217 12.38 -6.03 -6.96
N ASN A 218 13.26 -5.50 -6.12
CA ASN A 218 13.47 -4.08 -5.99
C ASN A 218 14.68 -3.64 -6.82
N HIS A 219 14.45 -2.70 -7.74
CA HIS A 219 15.49 -2.08 -8.53
C HIS A 219 16.09 -0.95 -7.68
N THR A 220 17.33 -1.12 -7.23
CA THR A 220 18.02 -0.20 -6.32
C THR A 220 19.10 0.61 -7.02
N GLY A 221 19.49 1.73 -6.42
CA GLY A 221 20.65 2.53 -6.85
C GLY A 221 20.29 3.97 -7.17
N PRO A 222 21.26 4.78 -7.64
CA PRO A 222 21.05 6.21 -7.91
C PRO A 222 19.98 6.50 -8.97
N GLY A 223 19.51 7.75 -8.99
CA GLY A 223 18.61 8.25 -10.04
C GLY A 223 19.22 8.12 -11.44
N GLN A 224 18.35 8.10 -12.46
CA GLN A 224 18.72 8.11 -13.89
C GLN A 224 19.50 6.88 -14.42
N GLN A 225 19.65 5.81 -13.64
CA GLN A 225 20.35 4.59 -14.09
C GLN A 225 19.43 3.48 -14.66
N GLY A 226 18.25 3.87 -15.15
CA GLY A 226 17.34 2.97 -15.86
C GLY A 226 16.36 2.16 -15.01
N LYS A 227 16.24 2.41 -13.69
CA LYS A 227 15.32 1.67 -12.80
C LYS A 227 13.85 1.76 -13.25
N SER A 228 13.32 2.98 -13.36
CA SER A 228 11.95 3.24 -13.87
C SER A 228 11.79 2.81 -15.32
N THR A 229 12.85 2.91 -16.13
CA THR A 229 12.85 2.42 -17.52
C THR A 229 12.56 0.92 -17.55
N THR A 230 13.24 0.14 -16.72
CA THR A 230 12.98 -1.30 -16.60
C THR A 230 11.56 -1.60 -16.14
N GLN A 231 11.01 -0.83 -15.18
CA GLN A 231 9.62 -1.01 -14.74
C GLN A 231 8.58 -0.69 -15.83
N VAL A 232 8.83 0.35 -16.64
CA VAL A 232 7.99 0.68 -17.81
C VAL A 232 8.01 -0.47 -18.82
N VAL A 233 9.19 -1.01 -19.13
CA VAL A 233 9.29 -2.17 -20.04
C VAL A 233 8.61 -3.40 -19.44
N GLN A 234 8.80 -3.67 -18.15
CA GLN A 234 8.15 -4.78 -17.43
C GLN A 234 6.62 -4.69 -17.51
N ALA A 235 6.04 -3.52 -17.20
CA ALA A 235 4.61 -3.27 -17.34
C ALA A 235 4.14 -3.45 -18.79
N GLY A 236 4.91 -2.93 -19.75
CA GLY A 236 4.64 -3.04 -21.18
C GLY A 236 4.58 -4.49 -21.68
N MET A 237 5.28 -5.44 -21.06
CA MET A 237 5.19 -6.86 -21.46
C MET A 237 3.79 -7.46 -21.24
N PHE A 238 3.05 -6.91 -20.27
CA PHE A 238 1.81 -7.50 -19.75
C PHE A 238 0.55 -6.72 -20.14
N GLY A 239 0.66 -5.43 -20.47
CA GLY A 239 -0.49 -4.61 -20.86
C GLY A 239 -0.27 -3.12 -20.65
N ARG A 240 -1.36 -2.37 -20.45
CA ARG A 240 -1.33 -0.92 -20.32
C ARG A 240 -0.45 -0.48 -19.14
N ILE A 241 0.49 0.40 -19.45
CA ILE A 241 1.49 0.90 -18.49
C ILE A 241 0.83 1.87 -17.51
N ASP A 242 0.36 3.01 -18.02
CA ASP A 242 -0.22 4.10 -17.23
C ASP A 242 -1.61 3.72 -16.69
N GLU A 243 -1.87 4.07 -15.42
CA GLU A 243 -3.10 3.73 -14.69
C GLU A 243 -3.41 2.21 -14.63
N GLY A 244 -2.47 1.37 -15.05
CA GLY A 244 -2.62 -0.07 -15.25
C GLY A 244 -1.70 -0.86 -14.33
N ILE A 245 -0.64 -1.42 -14.92
CA ILE A 245 0.29 -2.36 -14.28
C ILE A 245 1.40 -1.62 -13.53
N LEU A 246 1.80 -0.44 -14.01
CA LEU A 246 2.73 0.46 -13.31
C LEU A 246 1.95 1.44 -12.45
N ARG A 247 2.27 1.49 -11.15
CA ARG A 247 1.60 2.34 -10.16
C ARG A 247 2.61 2.94 -9.20
N SER A 248 2.24 4.01 -8.50
CA SER A 248 3.07 4.56 -7.41
C SER A 248 2.91 3.75 -6.11
N TRP A 249 3.96 3.74 -5.28
CA TRP A 249 3.86 3.33 -3.88
C TRP A 249 2.92 4.23 -3.04
N ASN A 250 2.59 5.43 -3.52
CA ASN A 250 1.64 6.35 -2.89
C ASN A 250 0.20 5.83 -3.02
N SER A 251 -0.14 4.85 -2.17
CA SER A 251 -1.47 4.25 -2.09
C SER A 251 -1.89 4.07 -0.64
N SER A 252 -3.20 3.98 -0.40
CA SER A 252 -3.71 3.66 0.92
C SER A 252 -3.19 2.29 1.38
N ALA A 253 -3.13 2.07 2.69
CA ALA A 253 -2.68 0.79 3.27
C ALA A 253 -3.51 -0.43 2.84
N GLN A 254 -4.67 -0.24 2.18
CA GLN A 254 -5.49 -1.33 1.62
C GLN A 254 -5.51 -1.34 0.08
N GLY A 255 -5.07 -0.28 -0.59
CA GLY A 255 -5.14 -0.14 -2.04
C GLY A 255 -4.29 -1.18 -2.76
N ILE A 256 -3.00 -1.25 -2.43
CA ILE A 256 -2.07 -2.21 -3.07
C ILE A 256 -2.50 -3.67 -2.83
N PRO A 257 -2.77 -4.15 -1.60
CA PRO A 257 -3.21 -5.53 -1.38
C PRO A 257 -4.48 -5.91 -2.16
N GLN A 258 -5.44 -5.00 -2.33
CA GLN A 258 -6.66 -5.28 -3.10
C GLN A 258 -6.36 -5.45 -4.60
N ILE A 259 -5.47 -4.63 -5.15
CA ILE A 259 -5.04 -4.74 -6.55
C ILE A 259 -4.30 -6.06 -6.77
N LEU A 260 -3.39 -6.42 -5.86
CA LEU A 260 -2.63 -7.68 -5.93
C LEU A 260 -3.57 -8.89 -5.93
N ARG A 261 -4.62 -8.92 -5.12
CA ARG A 261 -5.60 -10.04 -5.16
C ARG A 261 -6.32 -10.18 -6.48
N ARG A 262 -6.64 -9.07 -7.14
CA ARG A 262 -7.27 -9.12 -8.47
C ARG A 262 -6.29 -9.54 -9.56
N ALA A 263 -5.03 -9.13 -9.45
CA ALA A 263 -3.96 -9.60 -10.33
C ALA A 263 -3.69 -11.11 -10.15
N ARG A 264 -3.81 -11.61 -8.90
CA ARG A 264 -3.63 -13.00 -8.49
C ARG A 264 -2.28 -13.60 -8.92
N TYR A 265 -2.21 -14.19 -10.11
CA TYR A 265 -1.00 -14.77 -10.68
C TYR A 265 -0.24 -13.79 -11.58
N LEU A 266 -0.79 -12.61 -11.85
CA LEU A 266 -0.16 -11.59 -12.67
C LEU A 266 0.72 -10.63 -11.85
N PRO A 267 1.85 -10.18 -12.43
CA PRO A 267 2.83 -9.35 -11.73
C PRO A 267 2.51 -7.85 -11.80
N LEU A 268 2.93 -7.08 -10.79
CA LEU A 268 2.63 -5.64 -10.67
C LEU A 268 3.92 -4.81 -10.45
N CYS A 269 3.98 -3.60 -11.02
CA CYS A 269 5.09 -2.66 -10.77
C CYS A 269 4.65 -1.54 -9.82
N LEU A 270 5.48 -1.26 -8.80
CA LEU A 270 5.35 -0.13 -7.89
C LEU A 270 6.57 0.79 -8.00
N GLU A 271 6.36 2.01 -8.48
CA GLU A 271 7.40 3.01 -8.68
C GLU A 271 7.60 3.88 -7.44
N GLU A 272 8.88 4.12 -7.14
CA GLU A 272 9.39 5.07 -6.14
C GLU A 272 8.86 4.84 -4.71
N ASN A 273 9.50 3.93 -3.97
CA ASN A 273 9.12 3.64 -2.58
C ASN A 273 9.12 4.89 -1.69
N SER A 274 10.06 5.83 -1.93
CA SER A 274 10.15 7.06 -1.12
C SER A 274 8.89 7.94 -1.19
N ALA A 275 8.11 7.84 -2.28
CA ALA A 275 6.88 8.61 -2.47
C ALA A 275 5.78 8.28 -1.44
N LYS A 276 5.91 7.17 -0.70
CA LYS A 276 4.91 6.75 0.30
C LYS A 276 4.96 7.55 1.61
N GLY A 277 6.12 8.12 1.95
CA GLY A 277 6.31 8.90 3.20
C GLY A 277 6.06 8.13 4.50
N ASP A 278 5.92 6.80 4.43
CA ASP A 278 5.67 5.94 5.59
C ASP A 278 6.98 5.60 6.31
N GLY A 279 6.90 5.45 7.63
CA GLY A 279 8.02 4.93 8.43
C GLY A 279 8.39 3.51 8.02
N VAL A 280 9.68 3.19 8.19
CA VAL A 280 10.34 1.92 7.84
C VAL A 280 9.52 0.69 8.23
N ALA A 281 9.18 0.56 9.52
CA ALA A 281 8.49 -0.62 10.05
C ALA A 281 7.11 -0.84 9.40
N LYS A 282 6.44 0.25 8.99
CA LYS A 282 5.13 0.17 8.32
C LYS A 282 5.28 -0.28 6.86
N THR A 283 6.35 0.14 6.18
CA THR A 283 6.67 -0.33 4.83
C THR A 283 7.05 -1.82 4.86
N GLU A 284 7.86 -2.24 5.83
CA GLU A 284 8.20 -3.66 6.03
C GLU A 284 6.98 -4.53 6.33
N GLN A 285 6.12 -4.12 7.27
CA GLN A 285 4.87 -4.84 7.57
C GLN A 285 4.00 -5.00 6.30
N MET A 286 3.98 -3.98 5.44
CA MET A 286 3.23 -4.03 4.20
C MET A 286 3.87 -5.00 3.20
N MET A 287 5.20 -4.99 3.04
CA MET A 287 5.92 -5.91 2.17
C MET A 287 5.77 -7.37 2.64
N SER A 288 5.90 -7.63 3.95
CA SER A 288 5.63 -8.94 4.56
C SER A 288 4.20 -9.41 4.24
N ALA A 289 3.21 -8.52 4.33
CA ALA A 289 1.84 -8.86 3.98
C ALA A 289 1.66 -9.18 2.49
N MET A 290 2.42 -8.52 1.60
CA MET A 290 2.39 -8.80 0.15
C MET A 290 3.01 -10.17 -0.16
N VAL A 291 4.21 -10.47 0.34
CA VAL A 291 4.87 -11.77 0.11
C VAL A 291 4.15 -12.93 0.80
N GLY A 292 3.39 -12.66 1.87
CA GLY A 292 2.42 -13.60 2.48
C GLY A 292 1.13 -13.80 1.66
N GLY A 293 1.08 -13.29 0.43
CA GLY A 293 0.00 -13.45 -0.53
C GLY A 293 -1.13 -12.42 -0.44
N ALA A 294 -0.84 -11.25 0.14
CA ALA A 294 -1.81 -10.17 0.37
C ALA A 294 -3.06 -10.65 1.15
N ASN A 295 -2.89 -11.63 2.03
CA ASN A 295 -3.96 -12.33 2.72
C ASN A 295 -4.56 -11.52 3.86
N ARG A 296 -5.86 -11.27 3.77
CA ARG A 296 -6.68 -10.68 4.84
C ARG A 296 -8.11 -11.11 4.59
N ALA A 297 -8.66 -11.90 5.51
CA ALA A 297 -10.07 -12.27 5.47
C ALA A 297 -10.91 -10.99 5.41
N VAL A 298 -11.75 -10.90 4.40
CA VAL A 298 -12.78 -9.86 4.29
C VAL A 298 -14.07 -10.53 4.76
N GLY A 299 -14.72 -9.97 5.77
CA GLY A 299 -16.04 -10.48 6.16
C GLY A 299 -17.04 -10.17 5.03
N SER A 300 -17.84 -11.15 4.63
CA SER A 300 -19.04 -10.88 3.83
C SER A 300 -20.16 -10.32 4.71
N ALA A 301 -21.20 -9.77 4.08
CA ALA A 301 -22.39 -9.30 4.77
C ALA A 301 -23.06 -10.40 5.63
N ASP A 302 -22.87 -11.67 5.26
CA ASP A 302 -23.45 -12.83 5.94
C ASP A 302 -22.64 -13.30 7.17
N GLY A 303 -21.55 -12.63 7.51
CA GLY A 303 -20.73 -12.96 8.68
C GLY A 303 -19.90 -14.25 8.54
N ASN A 304 -19.90 -14.87 7.36
CA ASN A 304 -18.88 -15.83 6.94
C ASN A 304 -17.63 -15.07 6.45
N GLY A 305 -16.47 -15.74 6.47
CA GLY A 305 -15.34 -15.25 5.67
C GLY A 305 -15.84 -15.15 4.23
N GLY A 306 -15.89 -13.94 3.67
CA GLY A 306 -16.36 -13.76 2.30
C GLY A 306 -15.51 -14.64 1.39
N THR A 307 -16.12 -15.20 0.35
CA THR A 307 -15.42 -15.86 -0.73
C THR A 307 -14.33 -14.90 -1.23
N SER A 308 -13.08 -15.22 -0.91
CA SER A 308 -11.94 -14.37 -1.25
C SER A 308 -11.66 -14.54 -2.73
N LEU A 309 -11.27 -13.48 -3.42
CA LEU A 309 -10.71 -13.53 -4.79
C LEU A 309 -9.36 -14.29 -4.85
N GLY A 310 -9.07 -15.18 -3.91
CA GLY A 310 -7.80 -15.87 -3.76
C GLY A 310 -6.69 -15.01 -3.16
N ARG A 311 -5.50 -15.60 -3.13
CA ARG A 311 -4.23 -15.03 -2.68
C ARG A 311 -3.48 -14.49 -3.88
N TRP A 312 -2.71 -13.43 -3.68
CA TRP A 312 -1.74 -13.03 -4.68
C TRP A 312 -0.53 -13.97 -4.62
N ARG A 313 -0.10 -14.50 -5.76
CA ARG A 313 1.05 -15.40 -5.90
C ARG A 313 1.73 -15.11 -7.22
N SER A 314 2.56 -14.06 -7.22
CA SER A 314 3.26 -13.59 -8.42
C SER A 314 4.52 -12.81 -8.04
N ALA A 315 5.07 -12.07 -9.00
CA ALA A 315 6.20 -11.18 -8.85
C ALA A 315 5.76 -9.71 -8.69
N LEU A 316 6.35 -9.00 -7.74
CA LEU A 316 6.21 -7.55 -7.60
C LEU A 316 7.53 -6.88 -8.00
N SER A 317 7.49 -5.96 -8.95
CA SER A 317 8.64 -5.10 -9.25
C SER A 317 8.53 -3.80 -8.47
N SER A 318 9.59 -3.41 -7.80
CA SER A 318 9.69 -2.16 -7.04
C SER A 318 10.88 -1.33 -7.52
N SER A 319 10.87 -0.02 -7.29
CA SER A 319 12.06 0.81 -7.41
C SER A 319 12.28 1.68 -6.19
N SER A 320 13.56 1.87 -5.85
CA SER A 320 13.97 2.77 -4.77
C SER A 320 15.40 3.29 -4.99
N ASN A 321 15.70 4.43 -4.37
CA ASN A 321 17.07 4.97 -4.36
C ASN A 321 17.95 4.33 -3.27
N LEU A 322 17.34 3.95 -2.13
CA LEU A 322 17.98 3.27 -1.01
C LEU A 322 17.53 1.81 -0.93
N SER A 323 18.36 0.96 -0.32
CA SER A 323 17.99 -0.44 -0.06
C SER A 323 16.72 -0.51 0.79
N LEU A 324 15.85 -1.45 0.43
CA LEU A 324 14.68 -1.84 1.21
C LEU A 324 14.99 -2.99 2.18
N ARG A 325 16.16 -3.61 2.06
CA ARG A 325 16.65 -4.63 3.00
C ARG A 325 17.31 -3.99 4.21
N ARG A 326 17.09 -4.60 5.37
CA ARG A 326 17.64 -4.14 6.66
C ARG A 326 17.87 -5.34 7.58
N PRO A 327 18.84 -5.25 8.51
CA PRO A 327 18.96 -6.21 9.60
C PRO A 327 17.66 -6.32 10.40
N GLY A 328 17.28 -7.54 10.77
CA GLY A 328 16.10 -7.82 11.59
C GLY A 328 14.78 -7.95 10.85
N GLN A 329 14.81 -8.04 9.53
CA GLN A 329 13.64 -8.43 8.77
C GLN A 329 13.28 -9.89 9.07
N SER A 330 11.98 -10.19 9.06
CA SER A 330 11.51 -11.58 9.15
C SER A 330 12.14 -12.42 8.06
N GLU A 331 12.53 -13.65 8.36
CA GLU A 331 13.10 -14.61 7.40
C GLU A 331 12.26 -14.74 6.12
N ASP A 332 10.93 -14.72 6.26
CA ASP A 332 9.98 -14.75 5.15
C ASP A 332 10.15 -13.59 4.16
N LEU A 333 10.37 -12.38 4.68
CA LEU A 333 10.62 -11.20 3.85
C LEU A 333 12.06 -11.19 3.33
N ALA A 334 13.04 -11.52 4.17
CA ALA A 334 14.45 -11.53 3.80
C ALA A 334 14.77 -12.54 2.69
N SER A 335 14.06 -13.67 2.63
CA SER A 335 14.18 -14.67 1.56
C SER A 335 13.35 -14.35 0.30
N ARG A 336 12.52 -13.29 0.31
CA ARG A 336 11.58 -12.97 -0.79
C ARG A 336 11.67 -11.54 -1.34
N LEU A 337 12.44 -10.65 -0.70
CA LEU A 337 12.70 -9.28 -1.17
C LEU A 337 14.05 -9.17 -1.85
N TYR A 338 14.13 -9.33 -3.15
CA TYR A 338 15.40 -9.29 -3.88
C TYR A 338 15.78 -7.87 -4.29
N GLU A 339 17.08 -7.57 -4.38
CA GLU A 339 17.55 -6.28 -4.87
C GLU A 339 18.47 -6.47 -6.07
N LEU A 340 18.11 -5.83 -7.18
CA LEU A 340 18.97 -5.72 -8.35
C LEU A 340 19.47 -4.28 -8.43
N SER A 341 20.77 -4.09 -8.22
CA SER A 341 21.36 -2.76 -8.25
C SER A 341 21.61 -2.30 -9.68
N ALA A 342 21.25 -1.04 -9.96
CA ALA A 342 21.54 -0.36 -11.21
C ALA A 342 23.06 -0.32 -11.53
N PRO A 343 23.49 -0.09 -12.79
CA PRO A 343 22.69 0.30 -13.96
C PRO A 343 21.96 -0.88 -14.64
N PHE A 344 20.90 -0.55 -15.38
CA PHE A 344 20.08 -1.50 -16.15
C PHE A 344 20.23 -1.33 -17.67
N TRP A 345 20.15 -0.11 -18.19
CA TRP A 345 20.24 0.09 -19.65
C TRP A 345 21.58 0.74 -19.99
N PRO A 346 22.22 0.35 -21.11
CA PRO A 346 23.45 1.00 -21.53
C PRO A 346 23.19 2.47 -21.86
N ASN A 347 24.18 3.32 -21.55
CA ASN A 347 24.12 4.75 -21.81
C ASN A 347 24.50 5.01 -23.27
N VAL A 348 23.57 4.74 -24.19
CA VAL A 348 23.78 4.86 -25.64
C VAL A 348 22.63 5.61 -26.30
N TYR A 349 22.90 6.14 -27.49
CA TYR A 349 21.90 6.77 -28.34
C TYR A 349 21.47 5.82 -29.45
N VAL A 350 20.19 5.91 -29.80
CA VAL A 350 19.59 5.12 -30.88
C VAL A 350 18.83 6.02 -31.85
N ASP A 351 18.69 5.54 -33.08
CA ASP A 351 17.83 6.17 -34.08
C ASP A 351 16.34 5.89 -33.83
N ARG A 352 15.49 6.17 -34.83
CA ARG A 352 14.05 5.93 -34.73
C ARG A 352 13.70 4.44 -34.65
N ASP A 353 14.50 3.59 -35.27
CA ASP A 353 14.28 2.15 -35.40
C ASP A 353 14.93 1.37 -34.24
N GLY A 354 15.63 2.08 -33.35
CA GLY A 354 16.25 1.55 -32.15
C GLY A 354 17.66 1.01 -32.39
N GLN A 355 18.27 1.30 -33.54
CA GLN A 355 19.65 0.93 -33.83
C GLN A 355 20.62 1.91 -33.16
N VAL A 356 21.73 1.41 -32.64
CA VAL A 356 22.73 2.23 -31.94
C VAL A 356 23.40 3.17 -32.94
N VAL A 357 23.44 4.46 -32.60
CA VAL A 357 24.07 5.51 -33.42
C VAL A 357 24.94 6.42 -32.55
N PRO A 358 25.94 7.12 -33.13
CA PRO A 358 26.71 8.11 -32.41
C PRO A 358 25.84 9.25 -31.86
N GLU A 359 26.22 9.77 -30.69
CA GLU A 359 25.62 10.96 -30.10
C GLU A 359 25.73 12.16 -31.07
N GLY A 360 24.65 12.92 -31.22
CA GLY A 360 24.58 14.05 -32.16
C GLY A 360 24.07 13.69 -33.56
N THR A 361 23.85 12.41 -33.87
CA THR A 361 23.14 12.01 -35.10
C THR A 361 21.76 12.65 -35.15
N ALA A 362 21.37 13.23 -36.29
CA ALA A 362 20.09 13.93 -36.40
C ALA A 362 18.92 12.99 -36.04
N ARG A 363 18.03 13.46 -35.15
CA ARG A 363 16.87 12.70 -34.65
C ARG A 363 17.20 11.46 -33.81
N CYS A 364 18.43 11.30 -33.33
CA CYS A 364 18.71 10.27 -32.31
C CYS A 364 18.08 10.61 -30.96
N MET A 365 17.89 9.61 -30.11
CA MET A 365 17.48 9.78 -28.72
C MET A 365 18.17 8.76 -27.83
N HIS A 366 18.26 9.06 -26.53
CA HIS A 366 18.82 8.12 -25.57
C HIS A 366 18.00 6.83 -25.52
N LEU A 367 18.65 5.66 -25.43
CA LEU A 367 18.01 4.34 -25.46
C LEU A 367 16.88 4.22 -24.43
N SER A 368 17.08 4.72 -23.21
CA SER A 368 16.06 4.68 -22.16
C SER A 368 14.75 5.38 -22.56
N LYS A 369 14.83 6.46 -23.35
CA LYS A 369 13.65 7.17 -23.87
C LYS A 369 13.00 6.38 -25.00
N TRP A 370 13.82 5.78 -25.88
CA TRP A 370 13.34 4.95 -26.98
C TRP A 370 12.60 3.71 -26.47
N VAL A 371 13.18 2.94 -25.54
CA VAL A 371 12.54 1.70 -25.02
C VAL A 371 11.25 2.00 -24.26
N LYS A 372 11.19 3.11 -23.48
CA LYS A 372 9.94 3.54 -22.82
C LYS A 372 8.85 3.83 -23.85
N ARG A 373 9.19 4.56 -24.92
CA ARG A 373 8.25 4.90 -25.99
C ARG A 373 7.81 3.65 -26.77
N ALA A 374 8.74 2.77 -27.12
CA ALA A 374 8.45 1.52 -27.81
C ALA A 374 7.55 0.61 -26.97
N ALA A 375 7.90 0.39 -25.69
CA ALA A 375 7.06 -0.38 -24.78
C ALA A 375 5.67 0.24 -24.59
N GLY A 376 5.57 1.58 -24.47
CA GLY A 376 4.28 2.27 -24.36
C GLY A 376 3.41 2.16 -25.61
N ASN A 377 4.01 2.28 -26.79
CA ASN A 377 3.29 2.20 -28.07
C ASN A 377 2.87 0.77 -28.45
N PHE A 378 3.57 -0.24 -27.95
CA PHE A 378 3.41 -1.65 -28.33
C PHE A 378 3.22 -2.57 -27.13
N HIS A 379 2.51 -2.12 -26.10
CA HIS A 379 2.33 -2.89 -24.87
C HIS A 379 1.39 -4.09 -25.01
N GLY A 380 1.47 -5.03 -24.07
CA GLY A 380 0.61 -6.22 -23.91
C GLY A 380 0.96 -7.43 -24.77
N TRP A 381 1.71 -7.22 -25.85
CA TRP A 381 2.02 -8.25 -26.82
C TRP A 381 2.84 -9.45 -26.31
N PRO A 382 3.92 -9.29 -25.51
CA PRO A 382 4.71 -10.43 -25.03
C PRO A 382 3.89 -11.47 -24.25
N LEU A 383 3.02 -11.04 -23.34
CA LEU A 383 2.10 -11.94 -22.65
C LEU A 383 1.14 -12.62 -23.63
N GLU A 384 0.54 -11.86 -24.56
CA GLU A 384 -0.40 -12.40 -25.53
C GLU A 384 0.24 -13.46 -26.43
N TRP A 385 1.49 -13.25 -26.87
CA TRP A 385 2.23 -14.25 -27.65
C TRP A 385 2.57 -15.49 -26.83
N ALA A 386 2.90 -15.35 -25.55
CA ALA A 386 3.11 -16.49 -24.66
C ALA A 386 1.82 -17.32 -24.48
N ILE A 387 0.67 -16.66 -24.33
CA ILE A 387 -0.65 -17.31 -24.26
C ILE A 387 -0.96 -18.04 -25.57
N ARG A 388 -0.85 -17.38 -26.72
CA ARG A 388 -1.10 -17.97 -28.05
C ARG A 388 -0.13 -19.10 -28.38
N GLY A 389 1.11 -19.01 -27.89
CA GLY A 389 2.13 -20.04 -28.02
C GLY A 389 1.88 -21.29 -27.16
N GLY A 390 0.84 -21.30 -26.33
CA GLY A 390 0.45 -22.46 -25.53
C GLY A 390 1.29 -22.68 -24.28
N TRP A 391 2.12 -21.71 -23.88
CA TRP A 391 3.04 -21.84 -22.74
C TRP A 391 2.33 -21.96 -21.38
N PHE A 392 1.09 -21.49 -21.29
CA PHE A 392 0.26 -21.56 -20.09
C PHE A 392 -0.77 -22.70 -20.12
N THR A 393 -0.70 -23.58 -21.12
CA THR A 393 -1.42 -24.86 -21.09
C THR A 393 -0.75 -25.83 -20.13
N ALA A 394 -1.42 -26.91 -19.73
CA ALA A 394 -0.83 -27.93 -18.85
C ALA A 394 0.51 -28.46 -19.40
N ALA A 395 0.57 -28.80 -20.69
CA ALA A 395 1.80 -29.27 -21.33
C ALA A 395 2.89 -28.17 -21.45
N GLY A 396 2.48 -26.91 -21.61
CA GLY A 396 3.42 -25.78 -21.61
C GLY A 396 4.04 -25.54 -20.24
N LEU A 397 3.22 -25.61 -19.18
CA LEU A 397 3.66 -25.43 -17.80
C LEU A 397 4.54 -26.60 -17.33
N GLU A 398 4.24 -27.83 -17.74
CA GLU A 398 5.11 -28.99 -17.48
C GLU A 398 6.52 -28.79 -18.07
N LYS A 399 6.62 -28.31 -19.32
CA LYS A 399 7.92 -27.98 -19.92
C LYS A 399 8.67 -26.88 -19.17
N LEU A 400 7.95 -25.89 -18.66
CA LEU A 400 8.55 -24.81 -17.86
C LEU A 400 8.98 -25.30 -16.47
N GLN A 401 8.26 -26.28 -15.89
CA GLN A 401 8.69 -26.99 -14.68
C GLN A 401 9.98 -27.77 -14.92
N ASP A 402 10.07 -28.56 -15.99
CA ASP A 402 11.30 -29.29 -16.32
C ASP A 402 12.49 -28.33 -16.51
N ALA A 403 12.26 -27.20 -17.18
CA ALA A 403 13.28 -26.17 -17.35
C ALA A 403 13.70 -25.53 -16.01
N HIS A 404 12.74 -25.28 -15.12
CA HIS A 404 12.99 -24.72 -13.78
C HIS A 404 13.75 -25.71 -12.89
N ASP A 405 13.37 -26.99 -12.87
CA ASP A 405 14.06 -28.03 -12.12
C ASP A 405 15.52 -28.17 -12.60
N ALA A 406 15.71 -28.18 -13.92
CA ALA A 406 17.05 -28.27 -14.51
C ALA A 406 17.91 -27.02 -14.19
N ALA A 407 17.33 -25.82 -14.25
CA ALA A 407 18.02 -24.59 -13.88
C ALA A 407 18.33 -24.54 -12.37
N THR A 408 17.41 -24.98 -11.52
CA THR A 408 17.58 -25.07 -10.06
C THR A 408 18.73 -25.99 -9.70
N GLN A 409 18.87 -27.16 -10.37
CA GLN A 409 20.00 -28.06 -10.16
C GLN A 409 21.37 -27.43 -10.50
N ARG A 410 21.41 -26.47 -11.42
CA ARG A 410 22.63 -25.76 -11.83
C ARG A 410 22.93 -24.52 -10.97
N ILE A 411 21.89 -23.79 -10.55
CA ILE A 411 22.02 -22.50 -9.87
C ILE A 411 21.94 -22.65 -8.34
N ALA A 412 20.96 -23.38 -7.83
CA ALA A 412 20.61 -23.32 -6.42
C ALA A 412 21.64 -24.06 -5.54
N PRO A 413 22.03 -23.49 -4.38
CA PRO A 413 22.87 -24.17 -3.42
C PRO A 413 22.20 -25.46 -2.93
N LYS A 414 23.01 -26.50 -2.65
CA LYS A 414 22.49 -27.75 -2.09
C LYS A 414 22.09 -27.54 -0.62
N GLY A 415 20.79 -27.45 -0.33
CA GLY A 415 20.26 -27.30 1.03
C GLY A 415 18.92 -26.56 1.05
N GLY A 416 18.20 -26.65 2.17
CA GLY A 416 16.95 -25.89 2.39
C GLY A 416 17.18 -24.46 2.90
N GLY A 417 16.11 -23.81 3.38
CA GLY A 417 16.16 -22.50 4.02
C GLY A 417 16.28 -21.32 3.04
N ILE A 418 16.82 -20.19 3.51
CA ILE A 418 16.98 -18.95 2.72
C ILE A 418 17.77 -19.23 1.45
N ALA A 419 18.86 -19.99 1.53
CA ALA A 419 19.75 -20.23 0.40
C ALA A 419 19.08 -21.03 -0.74
N GLY A 420 18.36 -22.10 -0.40
CA GLY A 420 17.56 -22.86 -1.36
C GLY A 420 16.48 -22.00 -2.01
N THR A 421 15.72 -21.26 -1.18
CA THR A 421 14.66 -20.35 -1.66
C THR A 421 15.19 -19.31 -2.64
N VAL A 422 16.30 -18.63 -2.30
CA VAL A 422 16.92 -17.61 -3.14
C VAL A 422 17.41 -18.22 -4.46
N GLY A 423 18.00 -19.41 -4.42
CA GLY A 423 18.45 -20.14 -5.61
C GLY A 423 17.32 -20.54 -6.55
N GLU A 424 16.23 -21.10 -6.03
CA GLU A 424 15.03 -21.49 -6.80
C GLU A 424 14.38 -20.28 -7.50
N ILE A 425 14.32 -19.14 -6.82
CA ILE A 425 13.78 -17.91 -7.38
C ILE A 425 14.71 -17.35 -8.48
N HIS A 426 16.03 -17.39 -8.31
CA HIS A 426 16.96 -16.99 -9.38
C HIS A 426 16.83 -17.90 -10.62
N ALA A 427 16.63 -19.20 -10.42
CA ALA A 427 16.35 -20.14 -11.50
C ALA A 427 15.05 -19.79 -12.25
N VAL A 428 13.97 -19.44 -11.53
CA VAL A 428 12.71 -19.07 -12.21
C VAL A 428 12.83 -17.78 -13.00
N TRP A 429 13.70 -16.84 -12.61
CA TRP A 429 13.94 -15.63 -13.41
C TRP A 429 14.58 -15.94 -14.75
N ALA A 430 15.52 -16.90 -14.80
CA ALA A 430 16.11 -17.37 -16.05
C ALA A 430 15.07 -18.06 -16.94
N VAL A 431 14.17 -18.87 -16.36
CA VAL A 431 13.05 -19.49 -17.07
C VAL A 431 12.06 -18.43 -17.60
N GLY A 432 11.79 -17.37 -16.82
CA GLY A 432 10.97 -16.24 -17.27
C GLY A 432 11.58 -15.51 -18.45
N ALA A 433 12.91 -15.31 -18.47
CA ALA A 433 13.62 -14.74 -19.61
C ALA A 433 13.62 -15.68 -20.82
N HIS A 434 13.71 -16.99 -20.61
CA HIS A 434 13.55 -17.99 -21.67
C HIS A 434 12.16 -17.89 -22.31
N LEU A 435 11.10 -17.91 -21.50
CA LEU A 435 9.72 -17.76 -21.96
C LEU A 435 9.53 -16.45 -22.74
N LEU A 436 10.06 -15.34 -22.23
CA LEU A 436 10.00 -14.05 -22.90
C LEU A 436 10.68 -14.09 -24.28
N GLY A 437 11.89 -14.66 -24.35
CA GLY A 437 12.63 -14.85 -25.60
C GLY A 437 11.84 -15.69 -26.61
N GLN A 438 11.28 -16.81 -26.19
CA GLN A 438 10.44 -17.68 -27.04
C GLN A 438 9.18 -16.96 -27.54
N ALA A 439 8.48 -16.23 -26.66
CA ALA A 439 7.26 -15.51 -27.02
C ALA A 439 7.52 -14.38 -28.04
N VAL A 440 8.65 -13.68 -27.93
CA VAL A 440 9.04 -12.58 -28.84
C VAL A 440 9.75 -13.10 -30.10
N GLY A 441 10.38 -14.26 -30.02
CA GLY A 441 11.22 -14.84 -31.08
C GLY A 441 12.66 -14.29 -31.06
N VAL A 442 13.25 -14.19 -29.87
CA VAL A 442 14.67 -13.88 -29.66
C VAL A 442 15.32 -15.03 -28.91
N GLU A 443 16.30 -15.67 -29.54
CA GLU A 443 16.99 -16.84 -29.00
C GLU A 443 17.96 -16.46 -27.86
N ASN A 444 18.45 -17.47 -27.14
CA ASN A 444 19.47 -17.35 -26.08
C ASN A 444 19.12 -16.50 -24.85
N CYS A 445 17.93 -15.91 -24.76
CA CYS A 445 17.54 -15.11 -23.59
C CYS A 445 17.66 -15.88 -22.27
N GLY A 446 17.22 -17.15 -22.25
CA GLY A 446 17.31 -18.01 -21.07
C GLY A 446 18.74 -18.23 -20.59
N ASN A 447 19.66 -18.58 -21.51
CA ASN A 447 21.05 -18.87 -21.19
C ASN A 447 21.79 -17.64 -20.65
N VAL A 448 21.55 -16.47 -21.26
CA VAL A 448 22.15 -15.20 -20.83
C VAL A 448 21.63 -14.80 -19.45
N ALA A 449 20.33 -14.94 -19.20
CA ALA A 449 19.74 -14.69 -17.90
C ALA A 449 20.22 -15.69 -16.83
N GLU A 450 20.38 -16.97 -17.17
CA GLU A 450 20.90 -18.00 -16.26
C GLU A 450 22.32 -17.66 -15.80
N ALA A 451 23.22 -17.30 -16.72
CA ALA A 451 24.58 -16.89 -16.39
C ALA A 451 24.60 -15.66 -15.46
N GLU A 452 23.72 -14.68 -15.71
CA GLU A 452 23.58 -13.51 -14.86
C GLU A 452 22.97 -13.87 -13.49
N ALA A 453 22.02 -14.78 -13.43
CA ALA A 453 21.41 -15.26 -12.18
C ALA A 453 22.46 -15.90 -11.28
N VAL A 454 23.33 -16.76 -11.84
CA VAL A 454 24.49 -17.34 -11.12
C VAL A 454 25.42 -16.24 -10.62
N ARG A 455 25.67 -15.20 -11.43
CA ARG A 455 26.55 -14.09 -11.06
C ARG A 455 26.01 -13.25 -9.90
N GLN A 456 24.70 -13.02 -9.85
CA GLN A 456 24.06 -12.23 -8.78
C GLN A 456 23.83 -13.03 -7.49
N LEU A 457 23.77 -14.35 -7.58
CA LEU A 457 23.37 -15.22 -6.47
C LEU A 457 24.22 -15.04 -5.19
N PRO A 458 25.57 -14.97 -5.22
CA PRO A 458 26.36 -14.81 -3.99
C PRO A 458 26.01 -13.52 -3.22
N ALA A 459 25.88 -12.40 -3.94
CA ALA A 459 25.51 -11.12 -3.34
C ALA A 459 24.09 -11.16 -2.77
N ALA A 460 23.15 -11.83 -3.46
CA ALA A 460 21.78 -12.00 -2.99
C ALA A 460 21.71 -12.88 -1.73
N LEU A 461 22.53 -13.94 -1.64
CA LEU A 461 22.61 -14.82 -0.47
C LEU A 461 23.13 -14.06 0.76
N ILE A 462 24.26 -13.35 0.62
CA ILE A 462 24.84 -12.53 1.69
C ILE A 462 23.82 -11.49 2.15
N SER A 463 23.23 -10.75 1.21
CA SER A 463 22.25 -9.71 1.53
C SER A 463 20.99 -10.28 2.21
N SER A 464 20.58 -11.50 1.87
CA SER A 464 19.44 -12.19 2.50
C SER A 464 19.76 -12.67 3.91
N ALA A 465 20.94 -13.24 4.12
CA ALA A 465 21.39 -13.66 5.45
C ALA A 465 21.53 -12.45 6.39
N SER A 466 22.19 -11.37 5.95
CA SER A 466 22.36 -10.16 6.76
C SER A 466 21.03 -9.45 7.08
N ALA A 467 20.02 -9.59 6.23
CA ALA A 467 18.69 -9.04 6.52
C ALA A 467 17.93 -9.90 7.56
N ALA A 468 18.16 -11.22 7.58
CA ALA A 468 17.46 -12.18 8.44
C ALA A 468 18.07 -12.34 9.84
N LEU A 469 19.04 -11.50 10.23
CA LEU A 469 19.68 -11.58 11.53
C LEU A 469 18.64 -11.60 12.66
N THR A 470 18.78 -12.56 13.57
CA THR A 470 17.97 -12.68 14.77
C THR A 470 18.21 -11.49 15.71
N PRO A 471 17.28 -11.18 16.63
CA PRO A 471 17.51 -10.16 17.65
C PRO A 471 18.76 -10.40 18.51
N ALA A 472 19.18 -11.67 18.67
CA ALA A 472 20.39 -12.02 19.38
C ALA A 472 21.65 -11.68 18.57
N GLU A 473 21.70 -12.02 17.29
CA GLU A 473 22.83 -11.67 16.41
C GLU A 473 22.96 -10.15 16.25
N GLN A 474 21.86 -9.43 16.02
CA GLN A 474 21.89 -7.95 15.93
C GLN A 474 22.41 -7.30 17.22
N LEU A 475 21.96 -7.80 18.38
CA LEU A 475 22.44 -7.31 19.66
C LEU A 475 23.93 -7.66 19.87
N TRP A 476 24.39 -8.81 19.36
CA TRP A 476 25.81 -9.20 19.43
C TRP A 476 26.68 -8.31 18.54
N GLU A 477 26.24 -7.99 17.32
CA GLU A 477 26.94 -7.03 16.44
C GLU A 477 27.05 -5.66 17.11
N ALA A 478 25.97 -5.18 17.74
CA ALA A 478 25.99 -3.91 18.46
C ALA A 478 26.95 -3.92 19.67
N ILE A 479 27.01 -5.05 20.41
CA ILE A 479 27.97 -5.25 21.50
C ILE A 479 29.40 -5.27 20.94
N THR A 480 29.65 -6.00 19.86
CA THR A 480 30.97 -6.15 19.24
C THR A 480 31.46 -4.81 18.67
N ALA A 481 30.58 -4.03 18.03
CA ALA A 481 30.89 -2.68 17.57
C ALA A 481 31.23 -1.73 18.74
N ALA A 482 30.58 -1.90 19.90
CA ALA A 482 30.94 -1.17 21.12
C ALA A 482 32.28 -1.65 21.71
N MET A 483 32.59 -2.95 21.61
CA MET A 483 33.85 -3.54 22.05
C MET A 483 35.03 -3.13 21.17
N ALA A 484 34.84 -3.01 19.85
CA ALA A 484 35.86 -2.56 18.90
C ALA A 484 36.36 -1.13 19.19
N GLN A 485 35.59 -0.36 19.95
CA GLN A 485 36.03 0.95 20.44
C GLN A 485 37.08 0.81 21.56
N GLY A 486 37.41 -0.40 22.04
CA GLY A 486 38.57 -0.78 22.85
C GLY A 486 38.61 -0.19 24.27
N HIS A 487 38.62 1.14 24.37
CA HIS A 487 38.70 1.86 25.62
C HIS A 487 37.46 1.77 26.51
N ARG A 488 36.31 1.38 25.95
CA ARG A 488 35.04 1.27 26.69
C ARG A 488 34.94 0.02 27.56
N PHE A 489 35.82 -0.95 27.31
CA PHE A 489 35.88 -2.23 28.02
C PHE A 489 37.32 -2.54 28.43
N PRO A 490 37.83 -1.89 29.49
CA PRO A 490 39.17 -2.21 30.00
C PRO A 490 39.29 -3.68 30.35
N GLU A 491 40.46 -4.25 30.08
CA GLU A 491 40.83 -5.59 30.51
C GLU A 491 41.16 -5.62 32.00
N VAL A 492 40.63 -6.62 32.71
CA VAL A 492 40.83 -6.80 34.15
C VAL A 492 41.18 -8.26 34.43
N ASP A 493 42.36 -8.49 34.99
CA ASP A 493 42.70 -9.78 35.59
C ASP A 493 42.14 -9.83 37.01
N LEU A 494 41.12 -10.67 37.21
CA LEU A 494 40.45 -10.86 38.50
C LEU A 494 41.32 -11.57 39.55
N THR A 495 42.46 -12.13 39.16
CA THR A 495 43.42 -12.80 40.04
C THR A 495 44.63 -11.95 40.41
N ALA A 496 44.78 -10.78 39.79
CA ALA A 496 45.85 -9.83 40.09
C ALA A 496 45.75 -9.31 41.53
N GLY A 497 46.85 -8.74 42.04
CA GLY A 497 46.91 -8.21 43.41
C GLY A 497 45.98 -7.04 43.69
N ASP A 498 45.61 -6.24 42.66
CA ASP A 498 44.70 -5.09 42.78
C ASP A 498 43.80 -4.87 41.55
N PRO A 499 42.80 -5.75 41.30
CA PRO A 499 41.84 -5.58 40.21
C PRO A 499 40.92 -4.37 40.41
N VAL A 500 40.73 -3.95 41.67
CA VAL A 500 39.90 -2.80 42.04
C VAL A 500 40.57 -1.49 41.64
N GLY A 501 41.85 -1.32 41.98
CA GLY A 501 42.64 -0.14 41.61
C GLY A 501 42.78 -0.01 40.10
N THR A 502 43.00 -1.12 39.40
CA THR A 502 43.11 -1.16 37.93
C THR A 502 41.83 -0.65 37.25
N LEU A 503 40.67 -1.20 37.61
CA LEU A 503 39.39 -0.77 37.03
C LEU A 503 39.00 0.64 37.47
N ARG A 504 39.25 1.01 38.75
CA ARG A 504 38.96 2.34 39.27
C ARG A 504 39.76 3.42 38.56
N ALA A 505 41.06 3.21 38.34
CA ALA A 505 41.91 4.15 37.62
C ALA A 505 41.38 4.41 36.20
N ARG A 506 40.93 3.37 35.50
CA ARG A 506 40.32 3.49 34.16
C ARG A 506 38.97 4.21 34.18
N MET A 507 38.14 3.95 35.19
CA MET A 507 36.85 4.65 35.37
C MET A 507 37.04 6.13 35.79
N GLU A 508 38.09 6.45 36.56
CA GLU A 508 38.43 7.84 36.93
C GLU A 508 39.04 8.61 35.75
N GLU A 509 39.86 7.95 34.93
CA GLU A 509 40.43 8.52 33.69
C GLU A 509 39.35 8.89 32.66
N ARG A 510 38.29 8.07 32.53
CA ARG A 510 37.32 8.14 31.42
C ARG A 510 35.88 8.42 31.82
N GLY A 511 35.60 8.49 33.11
CA GLY A 511 34.28 8.80 33.65
C GLY A 511 33.17 7.85 33.15
N ASN A 512 32.11 8.43 32.58
CA ASN A 512 30.90 7.72 32.16
C ASN A 512 31.04 6.93 30.83
N ASP A 513 32.21 6.97 30.19
CA ASP A 513 32.45 6.29 28.90
C ASP A 513 32.82 4.79 29.06
N VAL A 514 33.01 4.31 30.28
CA VAL A 514 33.21 2.88 30.57
C VAL A 514 31.87 2.14 30.53
N HIS A 515 31.74 1.18 29.63
CA HIS A 515 30.52 0.39 29.41
C HIS A 515 30.51 -0.93 30.18
N GLY A 516 31.67 -1.37 30.64
CA GLY A 516 31.89 -2.67 31.27
C GLY A 516 33.37 -2.97 31.44
N PHE A 517 33.71 -4.24 31.50
CA PHE A 517 35.11 -4.71 31.45
C PHE A 517 35.18 -6.11 30.82
N VAL A 518 36.33 -6.44 30.24
CA VAL A 518 36.64 -7.81 29.81
C VAL A 518 37.50 -8.47 30.88
N SER A 519 37.08 -9.63 31.36
CA SER A 519 37.85 -10.41 32.32
C SER A 519 38.79 -11.36 31.57
N THR A 520 40.09 -11.13 31.70
CA THR A 520 41.12 -11.99 31.09
C THR A 520 41.25 -13.33 31.81
N THR A 521 40.80 -13.42 33.07
CA THR A 521 40.83 -14.65 33.87
C THR A 521 39.85 -15.71 33.38
N ASP A 522 38.64 -15.31 32.98
CA ASP A 522 37.58 -16.23 32.57
C ASP A 522 37.04 -15.99 31.16
N SER A 523 37.71 -15.12 30.38
CA SER A 523 37.34 -14.76 28.99
C SER A 523 35.89 -14.30 28.84
N ARG A 524 35.41 -13.50 29.80
CA ARG A 524 34.02 -13.00 29.82
C ARG A 524 33.92 -11.50 29.73
N LEU A 525 32.91 -11.04 28.99
CA LEU A 525 32.52 -9.66 28.94
C LEU A 525 31.48 -9.37 30.02
N TRP A 526 31.77 -8.39 30.87
CA TRP A 526 30.87 -7.90 31.91
C TRP A 526 30.33 -6.52 31.52
N PHE A 527 29.04 -6.42 31.23
CA PHE A 527 28.41 -5.24 30.64
C PHE A 527 27.43 -4.58 31.62
N ILE A 528 27.55 -3.26 31.82
CA ILE A 528 26.66 -2.49 32.67
C ILE A 528 25.26 -2.38 32.03
N PRO A 529 24.16 -2.74 32.72
CA PRO A 529 22.82 -2.79 32.10
C PRO A 529 22.32 -1.47 31.51
N GLY A 530 22.60 -0.35 32.16
CA GLY A 530 22.26 0.98 31.65
C GLY A 530 22.98 1.30 30.33
N LYS A 531 24.26 0.92 30.24
CA LYS A 531 25.09 1.11 29.04
C LYS A 531 24.71 0.15 27.92
N LEU A 532 24.31 -1.08 28.25
CA LEU A 532 23.79 -2.00 27.24
C LEU A 532 22.48 -1.48 26.63
N ARG A 533 21.62 -0.87 27.45
CA ARG A 533 20.42 -0.18 26.95
C ARG A 533 20.77 0.98 26.03
N GLU A 534 21.73 1.82 26.40
CA GLU A 534 22.21 2.92 25.53
C GLU A 534 22.76 2.38 24.19
N VAL A 535 23.54 1.28 24.20
CA VAL A 535 24.04 0.64 22.98
C VAL A 535 22.90 0.09 22.12
N ALA A 536 21.93 -0.58 22.75
CA ALA A 536 20.74 -1.07 22.05
C ALA A 536 19.90 0.08 21.47
N GLU A 537 19.73 1.20 22.18
CA GLU A 537 19.01 2.38 21.69
C GLU A 537 19.72 3.00 20.48
N ARG A 538 21.05 3.17 20.53
CA ARG A 538 21.85 3.66 19.39
C ARG A 538 21.79 2.74 18.18
N ALA A 539 21.66 1.43 18.40
CA ALA A 539 21.49 0.44 17.35
C ALA A 539 20.02 0.24 16.92
N HIS A 540 19.07 1.01 17.47
CA HIS A 540 17.62 0.87 17.23
C HIS A 540 17.04 -0.50 17.65
N LEU A 541 17.65 -1.16 18.63
CA LEU A 541 17.26 -2.47 19.20
C LEU A 541 16.54 -2.36 20.55
N ALA A 542 16.14 -1.16 20.99
CA ALA A 542 15.51 -0.96 22.29
C ALA A 542 14.26 -1.81 22.52
N ASP A 543 13.41 -1.94 21.49
CA ASP A 543 12.17 -2.72 21.54
C ASP A 543 12.41 -4.24 21.52
N THR A 544 13.55 -4.69 20.99
CA THR A 544 13.91 -6.10 20.83
C THR A 544 14.99 -6.57 21.81
N LEU A 545 15.53 -5.69 22.65
CA LEU A 545 16.59 -5.98 23.62
C LEU A 545 16.29 -7.20 24.50
N HIS A 546 15.06 -7.32 24.98
CA HIS A 546 14.65 -8.47 25.80
C HIS A 546 14.64 -9.79 25.01
N ALA A 547 14.22 -9.76 23.74
CA ALA A 547 14.25 -10.92 22.86
C ALA A 547 15.69 -11.31 22.50
N GLY A 548 16.57 -10.32 22.24
CA GLY A 548 17.99 -10.55 21.99
C GLY A 548 18.69 -11.18 23.18
N LEU A 549 18.46 -10.66 24.39
CA LEU A 549 19.01 -11.25 25.63
C LEU A 549 18.48 -12.66 25.91
N ALA A 550 17.22 -12.94 25.57
CA ALA A 550 16.66 -14.29 25.69
C ALA A 550 17.32 -15.26 24.71
N GLY A 551 17.46 -14.88 23.44
CA GLY A 551 18.15 -15.70 22.43
C GLY A 551 19.62 -15.94 22.74
N MET A 552 20.34 -14.93 23.27
CA MET A 552 21.71 -15.10 23.74
C MET A 552 21.81 -16.04 24.95
N LYS A 553 20.79 -16.06 25.82
CA LYS A 553 20.75 -17.01 26.94
C LYS A 553 20.54 -18.43 26.43
N ASP A 554 19.63 -18.62 25.47
CA ASP A 554 19.29 -19.92 24.93
C ASP A 554 20.46 -20.54 24.13
N SER A 555 21.27 -19.71 23.46
CA SER A 555 22.53 -20.11 22.81
C SER A 555 23.73 -20.26 23.77
N GLY A 556 23.55 -19.94 25.06
CA GLY A 556 24.63 -20.02 26.05
C GLY A 556 25.62 -18.86 26.03
N VAL A 557 25.48 -17.90 25.12
CA VAL A 557 26.29 -16.68 25.03
C VAL A 557 26.10 -15.77 26.24
N LEU A 558 24.85 -15.55 26.67
CA LEU A 558 24.54 -14.84 27.90
C LEU A 558 24.48 -15.83 29.07
N VAL A 559 25.46 -15.78 29.96
CA VAL A 559 25.52 -16.67 31.13
C VAL A 559 24.64 -16.09 32.25
N PRO A 560 23.52 -16.74 32.61
CA PRO A 560 22.58 -16.21 33.59
C PRO A 560 23.24 -16.02 34.97
N GLY A 561 22.74 -15.04 35.72
CA GLY A 561 23.18 -14.75 37.08
C GLY A 561 22.50 -15.63 38.15
N ASP A 562 22.63 -15.23 39.41
CA ASP A 562 22.02 -15.96 40.53
C ASP A 562 20.47 -15.95 40.44
N ALA A 563 19.87 -17.14 40.56
CA ALA A 563 18.42 -17.40 40.59
C ALA A 563 17.68 -17.00 39.29
N ARG A 564 16.51 -16.35 39.38
CA ARG A 564 15.64 -16.01 38.21
C ARG A 564 16.12 -14.80 37.39
N ASN A 565 17.29 -14.23 37.67
CA ASN A 565 17.72 -12.97 37.06
C ASN A 565 18.72 -13.20 35.92
N LEU A 566 18.55 -12.48 34.81
CA LEU A 566 19.52 -12.46 33.71
C LEU A 566 20.87 -11.84 34.12
N PRO A 567 20.94 -10.65 34.76
CA PRO A 567 22.21 -10.06 35.16
C PRO A 567 22.75 -10.64 36.49
N ALA A 568 24.06 -10.89 36.52
CA ALA A 568 24.82 -11.45 37.63
C ALA A 568 25.39 -10.36 38.55
N LYS A 569 25.68 -10.71 39.81
CA LYS A 569 26.46 -9.82 40.69
C LYS A 569 27.90 -9.72 40.17
N PRO A 570 28.55 -8.55 40.24
CA PRO A 570 29.96 -8.44 39.88
C PRO A 570 30.82 -9.40 40.72
N PRO A 571 32.00 -9.81 40.18
CA PRO A 571 32.98 -10.61 40.91
C PRO A 571 33.26 -10.01 42.28
N ARG A 572 33.47 -10.86 43.31
CA ARG A 572 33.59 -10.42 44.72
C ARG A 572 34.65 -9.32 44.89
N ALA A 573 35.75 -9.42 44.15
CA ALA A 573 36.83 -8.43 44.15
C ALA A 573 36.35 -7.02 43.73
N LEU A 574 35.41 -6.91 42.77
CA LEU A 574 35.00 -5.65 42.17
C LEU A 574 33.72 -5.02 42.76
N ARG A 575 33.07 -5.67 43.74
CA ARG A 575 31.79 -5.19 44.31
C ARG A 575 31.87 -3.84 45.03
N ALA A 576 33.07 -3.43 45.44
CA ALA A 576 33.31 -2.14 46.11
C ALA A 576 33.54 -0.98 45.13
N VAL A 577 33.57 -1.22 43.81
CA VAL A 577 33.78 -0.18 42.80
C VAL A 577 32.51 0.65 42.61
N LYS A 578 32.60 1.95 42.92
CA LYS A 578 31.49 2.89 42.73
C LYS A 578 31.28 3.15 41.23
N GLY A 579 30.03 3.10 40.76
CA GLY A 579 29.67 3.35 39.35
C GLY A 579 29.47 2.10 38.48
N LEU A 580 29.97 0.93 38.90
CA LEU A 580 29.83 -0.33 38.15
C LEU A 580 28.41 -0.94 38.19
N GLY A 581 27.58 -0.48 39.13
CA GLY A 581 26.24 -1.02 39.40
C GLY A 581 26.25 -2.27 40.28
N THR A 582 25.09 -2.68 40.77
CA THR A 582 24.95 -3.86 41.65
C THR A 582 24.85 -5.18 40.88
N ARG A 583 24.58 -5.12 39.58
CA ARG A 583 24.45 -6.27 38.67
C ARG A 583 24.88 -5.90 37.25
N LEU A 584 25.50 -6.85 36.56
CA LEU A 584 25.99 -6.73 35.19
C LEU A 584 25.53 -7.92 34.34
N TYR A 585 25.37 -7.72 33.04
CA TYR A 585 25.24 -8.81 32.10
C TYR A 585 26.61 -9.46 31.89
N ARG A 586 26.63 -10.78 31.74
CA ARG A 586 27.86 -11.57 31.62
C ARG A 586 27.77 -12.40 30.36
N PHE A 587 28.59 -12.06 29.37
CA PHE A 587 28.66 -12.76 28.09
C PHE A 587 29.93 -13.61 28.03
N ASP A 588 29.79 -14.82 27.51
CA ASP A 588 30.89 -15.75 27.27
C ASP A 588 31.44 -15.51 25.86
N LEU A 589 32.67 -14.98 25.76
CA LEU A 589 33.24 -14.57 24.48
C LEU A 589 33.55 -15.78 23.57
N PHE A 590 33.85 -16.93 24.15
CA PHE A 590 34.11 -18.16 23.39
C PHE A 590 32.82 -18.74 22.81
N ALA A 591 31.76 -18.82 23.62
CA ALA A 591 30.44 -19.23 23.14
C ALA A 591 29.94 -18.28 22.06
N ALA A 592 30.15 -16.96 22.23
CA ALA A 592 29.73 -15.97 21.26
C ALA A 592 30.52 -16.04 19.94
N GLY A 593 31.83 -16.29 20.00
CA GLY A 593 32.64 -16.53 18.80
C GLY A 593 32.23 -17.80 18.05
N THR A 594 31.75 -18.82 18.76
CA THR A 594 31.25 -20.07 18.15
C THR A 594 29.86 -19.89 17.53
N GLU A 595 28.97 -19.18 18.22
CA GLU A 595 27.56 -19.02 17.83
C GLU A 595 27.37 -17.94 16.76
N PHE A 596 28.06 -16.80 16.88
CA PHE A 596 27.84 -15.62 16.05
C PHE A 596 29.06 -15.23 15.19
N GLY A 597 30.18 -15.94 15.31
CA GLY A 597 31.38 -15.66 14.52
C GLY A 597 31.34 -16.33 13.15
N GLN A 598 31.23 -15.53 12.08
CA GLN A 598 31.73 -15.89 10.76
C GLN A 598 32.60 -14.75 10.19
N GLY A 599 33.92 -14.97 10.19
CA GLY A 599 34.88 -14.41 9.22
C GLY A 599 35.44 -13.01 9.47
N ASP A 600 36.65 -12.97 10.05
CA ASP A 600 37.83 -12.15 9.69
C ASP A 600 38.54 -11.67 10.96
N ASP A 601 39.57 -12.42 11.39
CA ASP A 601 40.60 -11.87 12.28
C ASP A 601 41.34 -10.76 11.52
N PRO A 602 41.31 -9.49 11.98
CA PRO A 602 42.06 -8.41 11.35
C PRO A 602 43.54 -8.38 11.76
N GLU A 603 43.98 -9.29 12.65
CA GLU A 603 45.35 -9.31 13.17
C GLU A 603 45.95 -10.70 13.02
N GLY A 604 46.59 -10.93 11.87
CA GLY A 604 47.63 -11.93 11.78
C GLY A 604 48.86 -11.42 12.53
N ASP A 605 49.09 -11.92 13.74
CA ASP A 605 50.39 -11.85 14.38
C ASP A 605 51.05 -13.25 14.31
N PRO A 606 52.30 -13.35 13.80
CA PRO A 606 52.99 -14.61 13.62
C PRO A 606 53.64 -14.99 14.94
N ASP A 607 53.10 -16.00 15.61
CA ASP A 607 53.76 -16.91 16.57
C ASP A 607 52.82 -17.24 17.73
N GLY A 608 52.08 -18.35 17.57
CA GLY A 608 51.14 -18.84 18.57
C GLY A 608 51.18 -20.36 18.68
N SER A 609 52.34 -20.91 19.04
CA SER A 609 52.46 -22.28 19.52
C SER A 609 51.67 -22.46 20.83
N GLY A 610 50.50 -23.09 20.74
CA GLY A 610 49.69 -23.55 21.86
C GLY A 610 49.20 -25.00 21.64
N PRO A 611 49.17 -25.86 22.66
CA PRO A 611 49.16 -27.32 22.48
C PRO A 611 47.73 -27.88 22.45
N GLY A 612 47.35 -28.51 21.33
CA GLY A 612 46.10 -29.26 21.24
C GLY A 612 45.54 -29.42 19.84
N ALA A 613 46.38 -29.71 18.84
CA ALA A 613 45.88 -30.02 17.50
C ALA A 613 45.33 -31.47 17.49
N GLY A 614 44.01 -31.61 17.41
CA GLY A 614 43.40 -32.84 16.91
C GLY A 614 43.92 -33.17 15.49
N PRO A 615 43.69 -34.40 14.99
CA PRO A 615 44.24 -34.80 13.70
C PRO A 615 43.75 -33.84 12.60
N ARG A 616 44.68 -33.14 11.94
CA ARG A 616 44.38 -32.21 10.85
C ARG A 616 43.62 -32.94 9.75
N ILE A 617 42.53 -32.35 9.26
CA ILE A 617 41.74 -32.90 8.16
C ILE A 617 42.34 -32.43 6.83
N CYS A 618 42.45 -33.33 5.85
CA CYS A 618 42.92 -33.01 4.51
C CYS A 618 41.97 -32.03 3.81
N ASP A 619 42.48 -30.86 3.41
CA ASP A 619 41.74 -29.81 2.69
C ASP A 619 41.78 -29.96 1.15
N GLY A 620 42.47 -30.99 0.65
CA GLY A 620 42.61 -31.30 -0.77
C GLY A 620 41.42 -32.03 -1.38
N TYR A 621 41.45 -32.18 -2.71
CA TYR A 621 40.41 -32.83 -3.50
C TYR A 621 40.91 -34.15 -4.08
N SER A 622 40.05 -35.17 -4.04
CA SER A 622 40.25 -36.44 -4.74
C SER A 622 39.04 -36.72 -5.61
N PHE A 623 39.26 -37.00 -6.90
CA PHE A 623 38.20 -37.24 -7.89
C PHE A 623 37.07 -36.17 -7.88
N GLY A 624 37.44 -34.89 -7.72
CA GLY A 624 36.50 -33.78 -7.76
C GLY A 624 35.62 -33.59 -6.52
N LYS A 625 35.92 -34.26 -5.39
CA LYS A 625 35.25 -34.05 -4.09
C LYS A 625 36.25 -33.66 -3.00
N PRO A 626 35.83 -32.88 -1.98
CA PRO A 626 36.67 -32.60 -0.81
C PRO A 626 37.08 -33.91 -0.13
N CYS A 627 38.36 -34.07 0.20
CA CYS A 627 38.88 -35.29 0.81
C CYS A 627 38.25 -35.53 2.18
N GLY A 628 38.37 -34.56 3.10
CA GLY A 628 37.74 -34.63 4.42
C GLY A 628 38.28 -35.75 5.33
N VAL A 629 39.34 -36.45 4.94
CA VAL A 629 39.96 -37.54 5.71
C VAL A 629 41.11 -36.98 6.57
N PRO A 630 41.29 -37.44 7.82
CA PRO A 630 42.42 -37.04 8.66
C PRO A 630 43.78 -37.34 8.02
N ILE A 631 44.72 -36.42 8.14
CA ILE A 631 46.11 -36.58 7.72
C ILE A 631 46.86 -37.30 8.83
N ASP A 632 47.58 -38.37 8.48
CA ASP A 632 48.50 -39.03 9.40
C ASP A 632 49.65 -38.05 9.74
N PRO A 633 49.87 -37.69 11.02
CA PRO A 633 50.95 -36.79 11.42
C PRO A 633 52.34 -37.24 10.96
N ALA A 634 52.55 -38.55 10.75
CA ALA A 634 53.83 -39.09 10.26
C ALA A 634 54.02 -38.93 8.74
N ALA A 635 52.94 -38.64 8.00
CA ALA A 635 52.95 -38.46 6.54
C ALA A 635 52.55 -37.04 6.10
N ASP A 636 52.30 -36.13 7.03
CA ASP A 636 52.02 -34.70 6.77
C ASP A 636 53.29 -34.01 6.28
N ASP A 637 53.32 -33.64 5.01
CA ASP A 637 54.40 -32.86 4.39
C ASP A 637 54.28 -31.35 4.64
N GLY A 638 53.32 -30.95 5.50
CA GLY A 638 53.02 -29.56 5.83
C GLY A 638 52.07 -28.89 4.85
N THR A 639 51.60 -29.59 3.81
CA THR A 639 50.69 -29.01 2.81
C THR A 639 49.22 -29.04 3.22
N GLY A 640 48.87 -29.68 4.35
CA GLY A 640 47.48 -29.84 4.78
C GLY A 640 46.69 -30.82 3.91
N ARG A 641 47.36 -31.67 3.12
CA ARG A 641 46.74 -32.59 2.14
C ARG A 641 47.37 -33.99 2.16
N HIS A 642 46.62 -35.02 1.74
CA HIS A 642 47.24 -36.31 1.38
C HIS A 642 48.03 -36.16 0.08
N ALA A 643 49.11 -36.94 -0.09
CA ALA A 643 49.95 -36.93 -1.30
C ALA A 643 49.18 -37.20 -2.61
N THR A 644 48.02 -37.83 -2.53
CA THR A 644 47.13 -38.13 -3.68
C THR A 644 46.06 -37.05 -3.92
N CYS A 645 45.94 -36.05 -3.06
CA CYS A 645 44.95 -35.01 -3.14
C CYS A 645 45.52 -33.76 -3.81
N VAL A 646 44.75 -33.19 -4.75
CA VAL A 646 45.10 -31.93 -5.41
C VAL A 646 44.59 -30.74 -4.59
N PRO A 647 45.19 -29.54 -4.71
CA PRO A 647 44.65 -28.33 -4.08
C PRO A 647 43.19 -28.08 -4.46
N ALA A 648 42.41 -27.50 -3.55
CA ALA A 648 41.12 -26.93 -3.91
C ALA A 648 41.29 -25.96 -5.09
N PRO A 649 40.42 -25.99 -6.12
CA PRO A 649 40.49 -25.02 -7.20
C PRO A 649 40.33 -23.61 -6.59
N ALA A 650 41.35 -22.76 -6.77
CA ALA A 650 41.30 -21.39 -6.27
C ALA A 650 40.03 -20.69 -6.81
N PRO A 651 39.35 -19.84 -6.01
CA PRO A 651 38.32 -18.96 -6.54
C PRO A 651 38.96 -18.10 -7.63
N ARG A 652 38.55 -18.29 -8.89
CA ARG A 652 39.06 -17.53 -10.03
C ARG A 652 38.55 -16.09 -9.96
N ASN A 653 39.25 -15.25 -9.20
CA ASN A 653 39.03 -13.79 -9.17
C ASN A 653 39.85 -13.03 -10.23
N GLU A 654 40.48 -13.72 -11.17
CA GLU A 654 41.02 -13.11 -12.38
C GLU A 654 40.66 -14.01 -13.58
N TRP A 655 39.85 -13.48 -14.50
CA TRP A 655 39.70 -14.08 -15.82
C TRP A 655 40.69 -13.40 -16.77
N PRO A 656 41.47 -14.18 -17.55
CA PRO A 656 42.37 -13.61 -18.53
C PRO A 656 41.57 -12.89 -19.62
N ALA A 657 42.00 -11.68 -19.97
CA ALA A 657 41.56 -11.02 -21.17
C ALA A 657 41.88 -11.91 -22.38
N GLY A 658 40.86 -12.37 -23.09
CA GLY A 658 40.99 -13.06 -24.37
C GLY A 658 41.06 -14.58 -24.30
N SER A 659 39.91 -15.25 -24.18
CA SER A 659 39.71 -16.59 -24.78
C SER A 659 38.24 -17.01 -24.80
N LEU A 660 37.33 -16.17 -25.29
CA LEU A 660 36.00 -16.56 -25.81
C LEU A 660 35.58 -15.51 -26.85
N GLY A 661 36.19 -15.60 -28.02
CA GLY A 661 36.00 -14.63 -29.11
C GLY A 661 36.97 -14.92 -30.25
N ALA A 662 36.83 -16.08 -30.88
CA ALA A 662 37.52 -16.39 -32.13
C ALA A 662 36.87 -17.52 -32.95
N GLU A 663 36.11 -18.45 -32.35
CA GLU A 663 35.58 -19.62 -33.10
C GLU A 663 34.07 -19.60 -33.41
N ALA A 664 33.33 -18.59 -32.97
CA ALA A 664 31.93 -18.38 -33.40
C ALA A 664 31.76 -17.25 -34.43
N ALA A 665 32.85 -16.60 -34.84
CA ALA A 665 32.85 -15.52 -35.84
C ALA A 665 33.23 -16.00 -37.27
N ALA A 666 33.29 -17.32 -37.48
CA ALA A 666 33.70 -17.91 -38.75
C ALA A 666 32.68 -18.95 -39.25
N LEU A 667 31.44 -18.51 -39.52
CA LEU A 667 30.60 -19.18 -40.50
C LEU A 667 29.99 -18.12 -41.43
N PRO A 668 30.13 -18.25 -42.76
CA PRO A 668 29.78 -17.21 -43.71
C PRO A 668 28.26 -17.11 -43.89
N PHE A 669 27.76 -15.87 -43.95
CA PHE A 669 26.46 -15.55 -44.51
C PHE A 669 26.42 -15.96 -46.00
N PRO A 670 25.35 -16.61 -46.50
CA PRO A 670 25.13 -16.71 -47.94
C PRO A 670 24.47 -15.42 -48.46
N GLU A 671 25.16 -14.74 -49.39
CA GLU A 671 24.64 -13.69 -50.26
C GLU A 671 23.63 -14.25 -51.30
N GLU A 672 22.86 -13.32 -51.90
CA GLU A 672 21.64 -13.49 -52.69
C GLU A 672 21.75 -14.18 -54.08
N ALA A 673 20.56 -14.68 -54.50
CA ALA A 673 19.97 -14.79 -55.86
C ALA A 673 20.40 -15.96 -56.80
N PRO A 674 19.56 -16.44 -57.76
CA PRO A 674 18.42 -15.75 -58.41
C PRO A 674 17.11 -16.55 -58.66
N GLU A 675 16.13 -15.85 -59.22
CA GLU A 675 14.83 -16.30 -59.78
C GLU A 675 14.92 -17.52 -60.72
N THR A 676 13.97 -18.49 -60.63
CA THR A 676 13.09 -18.93 -61.75
C THR A 676 12.12 -20.08 -61.41
N GLU A 677 10.91 -19.97 -61.97
CA GLU A 677 10.00 -20.98 -62.52
C GLU A 677 9.24 -22.04 -61.65
N ALA A 678 7.92 -21.85 -61.67
CA ALA A 678 6.84 -22.79 -62.02
C ALA A 678 6.53 -24.03 -61.12
N ALA A 679 5.25 -24.11 -60.76
CA ALA A 679 4.56 -25.20 -60.06
C ALA A 679 4.63 -26.57 -60.76
N PRO A 680 4.32 -27.67 -60.06
CA PRO A 680 2.96 -28.21 -60.19
C PRO A 680 2.31 -28.75 -58.89
N THR A 681 0.99 -28.92 -59.01
CA THR A 681 -0.05 -29.41 -58.10
C THR A 681 0.03 -30.91 -57.74
N ALA A 682 -0.79 -31.30 -56.74
CA ALA A 682 -1.27 -32.65 -56.33
C ALA A 682 -0.58 -33.20 -55.06
N ASP A 683 -1.22 -33.80 -54.05
CA ASP A 683 -2.60 -34.29 -53.87
C ASP A 683 -2.90 -34.36 -52.36
N VAL A 684 -4.14 -34.05 -51.97
CA VAL A 684 -4.68 -34.22 -50.61
C VAL A 684 -5.47 -35.53 -50.55
N PRO A 685 -5.17 -36.47 -49.62
CA PRO A 685 -6.13 -37.50 -49.26
C PRO A 685 -6.86 -37.12 -47.96
N THR A 686 -8.16 -36.90 -48.09
CA THR A 686 -9.16 -36.90 -47.01
C THR A 686 -9.19 -38.22 -46.24
N PRO A 687 -9.33 -38.23 -44.90
CA PRO A 687 -9.79 -39.41 -44.16
C PRO A 687 -11.32 -39.41 -44.02
N ARG A 688 -11.91 -40.60 -44.25
CA ARG A 688 -13.32 -40.95 -44.01
C ARG A 688 -13.60 -41.24 -42.51
N PRO A 689 -14.89 -41.23 -42.08
CA PRO A 689 -15.30 -41.17 -40.68
C PRO A 689 -15.33 -42.55 -40.01
N GLY A 690 -14.90 -42.60 -38.74
CA GLY A 690 -14.92 -43.82 -37.92
C GLY A 690 -15.44 -43.56 -36.51
N ALA A 691 -16.66 -44.04 -36.27
CA ALA A 691 -17.32 -44.47 -35.02
C ALA A 691 -16.95 -43.82 -33.66
N ALA A 692 -17.99 -43.29 -33.00
CA ALA A 692 -18.01 -42.91 -31.60
C ALA A 692 -17.88 -44.13 -30.66
N PRO A 693 -17.09 -44.05 -29.57
CA PRO A 693 -17.21 -44.95 -28.43
C PRO A 693 -18.11 -44.37 -27.33
N ALA A 694 -18.83 -45.28 -26.67
CA ALA A 694 -19.80 -45.07 -25.59
C ALA A 694 -19.17 -44.53 -24.27
N PRO A 695 -19.97 -43.92 -23.37
CA PRO A 695 -19.47 -43.34 -22.11
C PRO A 695 -19.08 -44.42 -21.09
N ALA A 696 -17.91 -44.27 -20.48
CA ALA A 696 -17.43 -45.10 -19.38
C ALA A 696 -17.96 -44.61 -18.02
N SER A 697 -18.21 -45.58 -17.14
CA SER A 697 -18.89 -45.50 -15.85
C SER A 697 -18.10 -44.76 -14.74
N VAL A 698 -18.86 -44.09 -13.88
CA VAL A 698 -18.42 -43.38 -12.66
C VAL A 698 -17.88 -44.36 -11.61
N PRO A 699 -16.70 -44.11 -10.97
CA PRO A 699 -16.25 -44.90 -9.82
C PRO A 699 -16.93 -44.44 -8.52
N SER A 700 -17.30 -45.42 -7.70
CA SER A 700 -17.94 -45.27 -6.39
C SER A 700 -17.07 -44.57 -5.35
N VAL A 701 -17.70 -43.67 -4.59
CA VAL A 701 -17.20 -43.02 -3.37
C VAL A 701 -16.75 -44.07 -2.34
N ARG A 702 -15.51 -43.96 -1.85
CA ARG A 702 -15.01 -44.71 -0.68
C ARG A 702 -15.36 -43.95 0.60
N GLU A 703 -15.97 -44.64 1.56
CA GLU A 703 -16.21 -44.14 2.91
C GLU A 703 -14.89 -43.85 3.66
N PRO A 704 -14.87 -42.82 4.53
CA PRO A 704 -13.69 -42.49 5.33
C PRO A 704 -13.48 -43.50 6.47
N VAL A 705 -12.21 -43.88 6.66
CA VAL A 705 -11.75 -44.73 7.76
C VAL A 705 -11.58 -43.89 9.02
N ASP A 706 -12.19 -44.34 10.14
CA ASP A 706 -12.04 -43.76 11.47
C ASP A 706 -10.58 -43.82 11.96
N VAL A 707 -10.03 -42.66 12.32
CA VAL A 707 -8.74 -42.52 13.02
C VAL A 707 -9.01 -42.14 14.48
N PRO A 708 -8.38 -42.79 15.48
CA PRO A 708 -8.64 -42.49 16.89
C PRO A 708 -8.06 -41.12 17.29
N ALA A 709 -8.82 -40.36 18.07
CA ALA A 709 -8.45 -39.04 18.58
C ALA A 709 -7.27 -39.11 19.59
N PRO A 710 -6.29 -38.19 19.50
CA PRO A 710 -5.30 -38.01 20.56
C PRO A 710 -5.93 -37.27 21.75
N SER A 711 -5.86 -37.89 22.92
CA SER A 711 -6.24 -37.30 24.21
C SER A 711 -5.23 -36.23 24.62
N GLY A 712 -5.70 -34.99 24.74
CA GLY A 712 -4.95 -33.89 25.33
C GLY A 712 -5.88 -32.69 25.50
N ASP A 713 -6.28 -32.42 26.75
CA ASP A 713 -7.13 -31.30 27.13
C ASP A 713 -6.45 -29.95 26.79
N VAL A 714 -6.71 -29.46 25.58
CA VAL A 714 -6.48 -28.05 25.23
C VAL A 714 -7.83 -27.35 25.35
N GLN A 715 -8.00 -26.52 26.37
CA GLN A 715 -9.16 -25.63 26.46
C GLN A 715 -9.22 -24.73 25.22
N PRO A 716 -10.29 -24.81 24.39
CA PRO A 716 -10.45 -23.90 23.27
C PRO A 716 -10.71 -22.48 23.80
N SER A 717 -9.89 -21.54 23.36
CA SER A 717 -10.12 -20.11 23.55
C SER A 717 -11.51 -19.73 23.00
N ARG A 718 -12.31 -19.11 23.85
CA ARG A 718 -13.69 -18.67 23.61
C ARG A 718 -13.81 -17.91 22.27
N PRO A 719 -14.71 -18.31 21.35
CA PRO A 719 -14.89 -17.61 20.07
C PRO A 719 -15.37 -16.17 20.31
N ALA A 720 -14.76 -15.22 19.60
CA ALA A 720 -15.21 -13.83 19.60
C ALA A 720 -16.65 -13.75 19.08
N SER A 721 -17.55 -13.11 19.83
CA SER A 721 -18.95 -12.95 19.44
C SER A 721 -19.06 -12.18 18.12
N LYS A 722 -19.65 -12.82 17.11
CA LYS A 722 -20.02 -12.27 15.80
C LYS A 722 -20.81 -10.96 15.98
N ARG A 723 -20.47 -9.90 15.22
CA ARG A 723 -21.30 -8.69 15.11
C ARG A 723 -22.24 -8.87 13.92
N SER A 724 -23.55 -8.76 14.13
CA SER A 724 -24.56 -8.79 13.08
C SER A 724 -24.40 -7.62 12.09
N PRO A 725 -24.73 -7.79 10.79
CA PRO A 725 -24.80 -6.69 9.84
C PRO A 725 -25.77 -5.61 10.34
N LEU A 726 -25.48 -4.35 10.01
CA LEU A 726 -26.28 -3.20 10.47
C LEU A 726 -27.58 -3.11 9.68
N THR A 727 -28.70 -3.21 10.38
CA THR A 727 -30.02 -2.96 9.82
C THR A 727 -30.18 -1.47 9.54
N ILE A 728 -30.37 -1.09 8.27
CA ILE A 728 -30.69 0.28 7.89
C ILE A 728 -32.15 0.56 8.23
N PRO A 729 -32.48 1.64 8.96
CA PRO A 729 -33.87 2.01 9.22
C PRO A 729 -34.61 2.31 7.90
N ASP A 730 -35.81 1.76 7.74
CA ASP A 730 -36.71 2.13 6.65
C ASP A 730 -37.16 3.59 6.83
N GLY A 731 -37.18 4.38 5.76
CA GLY A 731 -37.61 5.77 5.82
C GLY A 731 -36.99 6.66 4.72
N PRO A 732 -37.29 7.97 4.74
CA PRO A 732 -36.83 8.92 3.71
C PRO A 732 -35.30 9.04 3.64
N HIS A 733 -34.58 8.69 4.71
CA HIS A 733 -33.11 8.76 4.78
C HIS A 733 -32.42 7.42 4.49
N ALA A 734 -33.15 6.34 4.17
CA ALA A 734 -32.58 5.00 4.06
C ALA A 734 -31.42 4.92 3.04
N GLU A 735 -31.56 5.58 1.88
CA GLU A 735 -30.51 5.62 0.85
C GLU A 735 -29.25 6.35 1.34
N PHE A 736 -29.42 7.52 1.99
CA PHE A 736 -28.31 8.28 2.54
C PHE A 736 -27.59 7.52 3.67
N LEU A 737 -28.35 6.90 4.58
CA LEU A 737 -27.83 6.11 5.69
C LEU A 737 -27.08 4.86 5.19
N ALA A 738 -27.62 4.18 4.18
CA ALA A 738 -26.94 3.06 3.52
C ALA A 738 -25.61 3.52 2.90
N ALA A 739 -25.59 4.69 2.26
CA ALA A 739 -24.37 5.25 1.70
C ALA A 739 -23.35 5.65 2.78
N ALA A 740 -23.80 6.18 3.92
CA ALA A 740 -22.94 6.49 5.07
C ALA A 740 -22.30 5.23 5.69
N VAL A 741 -23.06 4.11 5.75
CA VAL A 741 -22.53 2.79 6.16
C VAL A 741 -21.52 2.27 5.14
N ALA A 742 -21.80 2.38 3.83
CA ALA A 742 -20.88 1.97 2.77
C ALA A 742 -19.55 2.75 2.81
N ARG A 743 -19.62 4.06 3.14
CA ARG A 743 -18.44 4.92 3.38
C ARG A 743 -17.72 4.63 4.70
N LYS A 744 -18.27 3.75 5.55
CA LYS A 744 -17.79 3.46 6.92
C LYS A 744 -17.76 4.67 7.84
N ALA A 745 -18.63 5.65 7.59
CA ALA A 745 -18.84 6.78 8.51
C ALA A 745 -19.51 6.32 9.81
N VAL A 746 -20.30 5.25 9.72
CA VAL A 746 -21.02 4.59 10.81
C VAL A 746 -20.64 3.11 10.84
N THR A 747 -20.40 2.55 12.03
CA THR A 747 -19.86 1.19 12.21
C THR A 747 -20.64 0.32 13.19
N ASN A 748 -21.64 0.88 13.87
CA ASN A 748 -22.53 0.17 14.79
C ASN A 748 -23.94 0.78 14.77
N ALA A 749 -24.92 0.09 15.38
CA ALA A 749 -26.33 0.49 15.34
C ALA A 749 -26.55 1.83 16.06
N ASP A 750 -25.92 2.02 17.22
CA ASP A 750 -26.01 3.27 17.99
C ASP A 750 -25.52 4.49 17.19
N GLN A 751 -24.44 4.33 16.41
CA GLN A 751 -23.94 5.37 15.51
C GLN A 751 -24.91 5.64 14.36
N LEU A 752 -25.58 4.61 13.83
CA LEU A 752 -26.53 4.73 12.73
C LEU A 752 -27.80 5.45 13.16
N GLU A 753 -28.35 5.06 14.31
CA GLU A 753 -29.50 5.70 14.94
C GLU A 753 -29.19 7.15 15.28
N ALA A 754 -28.02 7.41 15.85
CA ALA A 754 -27.58 8.77 16.15
C ALA A 754 -27.46 9.64 14.88
N LEU A 755 -26.94 9.10 13.76
CA LEU A 755 -26.91 9.84 12.50
C LEU A 755 -28.35 10.10 12.00
N ALA A 756 -29.20 9.08 11.94
CA ALA A 756 -30.58 9.19 11.46
C ALA A 756 -31.38 10.27 12.21
N GLN A 757 -31.29 10.30 13.55
CA GLN A 757 -31.98 11.32 14.36
C GLN A 757 -31.58 12.76 14.00
N ARG A 758 -30.32 12.95 13.59
CA ARG A 758 -29.79 14.27 13.21
C ARG A 758 -30.22 14.67 11.81
N LEU A 759 -30.35 13.72 10.89
CA LEU A 759 -30.93 13.98 9.56
C LEU A 759 -32.38 14.43 9.68
N VAL A 760 -33.19 13.74 10.51
CA VAL A 760 -34.57 14.17 10.82
C VAL A 760 -34.60 15.59 11.40
N THR A 761 -33.69 15.90 12.32
CA THR A 761 -33.63 17.25 12.91
C THR A 761 -33.30 18.32 11.87
N LEU A 762 -32.47 18.00 10.88
CA LEU A 762 -32.17 18.91 9.77
C LEU A 762 -33.39 19.13 8.87
N ASP A 763 -34.12 18.07 8.50
CA ASP A 763 -35.34 18.19 7.69
C ASP A 763 -36.38 19.07 8.38
N GLU A 764 -36.62 18.83 9.68
CA GLU A 764 -37.56 19.62 10.46
C GLU A 764 -37.11 21.08 10.61
N ALA A 765 -35.81 21.31 10.81
CA ALA A 765 -35.27 22.65 10.93
C ALA A 765 -35.37 23.43 9.62
N GLN A 766 -35.08 22.78 8.49
CA GLN A 766 -35.25 23.38 7.17
C GLN A 766 -36.69 23.81 6.95
N ALA A 767 -37.64 22.90 7.20
CA ALA A 767 -39.06 23.21 6.99
C ALA A 767 -39.56 24.34 7.93
N ALA A 768 -39.06 24.39 9.16
CA ALA A 768 -39.49 25.38 10.15
C ALA A 768 -38.88 26.77 9.92
N LEU A 769 -37.59 26.85 9.59
CA LEU A 769 -36.88 28.12 9.43
C LEU A 769 -37.20 28.80 8.10
N SER A 770 -37.33 28.04 7.01
CA SER A 770 -37.70 28.62 5.71
C SER A 770 -39.13 29.18 5.65
N ALA A 771 -39.94 28.95 6.68
CA ALA A 771 -41.27 29.52 6.84
C ALA A 771 -41.29 30.83 7.67
N MET A 772 -40.13 31.28 8.15
CA MET A 772 -39.94 32.50 8.92
C MET A 772 -39.43 33.63 8.01
N ASP A 773 -39.73 34.89 8.34
CA ASP A 773 -39.15 36.04 7.63
C ASP A 773 -37.67 36.21 8.02
N ASP A 774 -36.79 36.26 7.00
CA ASP A 774 -35.32 36.13 7.07
C ASP A 774 -34.59 37.18 7.93
N ASP A 775 -35.23 38.30 8.29
CA ASP A 775 -34.56 39.48 8.86
C ASP A 775 -35.01 39.84 10.30
N SER A 776 -35.39 38.82 11.07
CA SER A 776 -35.86 38.99 12.46
C SER A 776 -34.93 38.36 13.49
N THR A 777 -34.77 38.99 14.65
CA THR A 777 -34.09 38.39 15.83
C THR A 777 -34.70 37.04 16.22
N GLU A 778 -35.98 36.82 15.89
CA GLU A 778 -36.69 35.56 16.11
C GLU A 778 -36.13 34.41 15.25
N ALA A 779 -35.68 34.68 14.02
CA ALA A 779 -35.07 33.70 13.14
C ALA A 779 -33.70 33.23 13.67
N ASP A 780 -32.87 34.14 14.18
CA ASP A 780 -31.58 33.82 14.80
C ASP A 780 -31.72 32.97 16.08
N ASP A 781 -32.70 33.30 16.93
CA ASP A 781 -33.02 32.52 18.13
C ASP A 781 -33.58 31.13 17.77
N ALA A 782 -34.42 31.05 16.73
CA ALA A 782 -34.92 29.80 16.21
C ALA A 782 -33.79 28.92 15.63
N LEU A 783 -32.85 29.51 14.89
CA LEU A 783 -31.67 28.84 14.36
C LEU A 783 -30.83 28.23 15.50
N ARG A 784 -30.53 29.02 16.54
CA ARG A 784 -29.79 28.55 17.72
C ARG A 784 -30.53 27.43 18.46
N LYS A 785 -31.85 27.52 18.54
CA LYS A 785 -32.70 26.49 19.16
C LYS A 785 -32.62 25.17 18.38
N TRP A 786 -32.73 25.21 17.05
CA TRP A 786 -32.58 24.03 16.19
C TRP A 786 -31.16 23.46 16.23
N ALA A 787 -30.15 24.32 16.20
CA ALA A 787 -28.76 23.92 16.39
C ALA A 787 -28.54 23.20 17.74
N GLY A 788 -29.18 23.66 18.81
CA GLY A 788 -29.18 22.96 20.10
C GLY A 788 -29.83 21.57 20.03
N LYS A 789 -30.92 21.41 19.27
CA LYS A 789 -31.62 20.12 19.07
C LYS A 789 -30.78 19.09 18.30
N MET A 790 -29.84 19.52 17.46
CA MET A 790 -28.92 18.60 16.76
C MET A 790 -28.06 17.77 17.72
N ARG A 791 -27.85 18.27 18.95
CA ARG A 791 -27.13 17.58 20.04
C ARG A 791 -25.83 16.92 19.54
N LEU A 792 -25.04 17.63 18.72
CA LEU A 792 -23.81 17.10 18.12
C LEU A 792 -22.78 16.70 19.19
N LEU A 793 -22.68 17.47 20.27
CA LEU A 793 -21.82 17.15 21.40
C LEU A 793 -22.31 15.90 22.16
N ALA A 794 -23.62 15.73 22.33
CA ALA A 794 -24.18 14.54 23.00
C ALA A 794 -23.86 13.23 22.25
N ALA A 795 -23.71 13.28 20.93
CA ALA A 795 -23.25 12.14 20.12
C ALA A 795 -21.84 11.67 20.52
N LEU A 796 -21.05 12.60 21.06
CA LEU A 796 -19.68 12.40 21.53
C LEU A 796 -19.67 12.08 23.04
N GLU A 797 -20.23 12.93 23.90
CA GLU A 797 -20.09 12.79 25.36
C GLU A 797 -21.08 11.78 26.00
N GLY A 798 -22.18 11.47 25.31
CA GLY A 798 -23.25 10.60 25.79
C GLY A 798 -24.13 11.25 26.85
N ASP A 799 -24.74 10.43 27.70
CA ASP A 799 -25.56 10.83 28.82
C ASP A 799 -24.77 10.74 30.15
N ARG A 800 -25.48 10.74 31.29
CA ARG A 800 -24.85 10.64 32.61
C ARG A 800 -24.20 9.27 32.85
N ASP A 801 -24.69 8.22 32.20
CA ASP A 801 -24.37 6.82 32.51
C ASP A 801 -23.41 6.20 31.47
N GLY A 802 -23.21 6.82 30.32
CA GLY A 802 -22.38 6.32 29.24
C GLY A 802 -21.73 7.40 28.36
N SER A 803 -20.72 7.01 27.58
CA SER A 803 -20.18 7.88 26.52
C SER A 803 -20.96 7.70 25.22
N GLY A 804 -20.99 8.73 24.38
CA GLY A 804 -21.77 8.71 23.15
C GLY A 804 -21.22 7.72 22.12
N PRO A 805 -22.02 7.35 21.11
CA PRO A 805 -21.64 6.36 20.10
C PRO A 805 -20.44 6.78 19.25
N PHE A 806 -20.12 8.08 19.19
CA PHE A 806 -18.96 8.63 18.47
C PHE A 806 -17.80 9.01 19.40
N ALA A 807 -17.85 8.62 20.68
CA ALA A 807 -16.75 8.84 21.62
C ALA A 807 -15.47 8.09 21.22
N PRO A 808 -14.30 8.74 21.23
CA PRO A 808 -13.05 8.12 20.82
C PRO A 808 -12.57 7.12 21.89
N ARG A 809 -12.46 5.83 21.53
CA ARG A 809 -12.00 4.79 22.46
C ARG A 809 -10.51 4.57 22.35
N ARG A 810 -9.84 4.39 23.49
CA ARG A 810 -8.48 3.85 23.56
C ARG A 810 -8.53 2.45 24.17
N GLY A 811 -8.38 1.43 23.33
CA GLY A 811 -8.67 0.05 23.72
C GLY A 811 -10.14 -0.11 24.13
N ARG A 812 -10.39 -0.57 25.36
CA ARG A 812 -11.74 -0.70 25.93
C ARG A 812 -12.17 0.47 26.83
N ARG A 813 -11.35 1.53 26.93
CA ARG A 813 -11.60 2.65 27.84
C ARG A 813 -12.21 3.85 27.11
N TRP A 814 -13.20 4.45 27.75
CA TRP A 814 -13.77 5.72 27.35
C TRP A 814 -12.87 6.90 27.75
N PRO A 815 -12.96 8.05 27.06
CA PRO A 815 -12.25 9.26 27.46
C PRO A 815 -12.60 9.68 28.87
N LEU A 816 -11.65 10.34 29.53
CA LEU A 816 -11.98 11.10 30.73
C LEU A 816 -12.63 12.41 30.30
N TRP A 817 -13.95 12.55 30.51
CA TRP A 817 -14.71 13.72 30.05
C TRP A 817 -14.48 14.98 30.89
N MET A 818 -14.13 14.80 32.16
CA MET A 818 -13.90 15.87 33.13
C MET A 818 -12.50 15.72 33.75
N PRO A 819 -11.43 15.85 32.96
CA PRO A 819 -10.08 15.82 33.51
C PRO A 819 -9.83 17.05 34.39
N GLU A 820 -8.96 16.90 35.38
CA GLU A 820 -8.44 18.06 36.12
C GLU A 820 -7.73 19.01 35.15
N ARG A 821 -7.94 20.31 35.34
CA ARG A 821 -7.42 21.34 34.45
C ARG A 821 -6.09 21.85 35.01
N PRO A 822 -4.97 21.70 34.27
CA PRO A 822 -3.72 22.33 34.65
C PRO A 822 -3.84 23.86 34.69
N GLY A 823 -3.18 24.52 35.66
CA GLY A 823 -3.33 25.97 35.88
C GLY A 823 -2.91 26.84 34.70
N MET A 824 -1.94 26.40 33.88
CA MET A 824 -1.49 27.16 32.70
C MET A 824 -2.47 27.13 31.53
N ILE A 825 -3.54 26.33 31.58
CA ILE A 825 -4.43 26.12 30.43
C ILE A 825 -5.05 27.41 29.88
N GLU A 826 -5.26 28.43 30.73
CA GLU A 826 -5.79 29.73 30.33
C GLU A 826 -4.72 30.65 29.71
N GLY A 827 -3.43 30.37 29.96
CA GLY A 827 -2.30 31.12 29.42
C GLY A 827 -1.67 30.49 28.18
N VAL A 828 -2.29 29.45 27.60
CA VAL A 828 -1.80 28.81 26.38
C VAL A 828 -2.12 29.69 25.18
N GLN A 829 -1.14 29.88 24.30
CA GLN A 829 -1.29 30.58 23.03
C GLN A 829 -2.07 29.73 22.03
N VAL A 830 -3.39 29.86 22.06
CA VAL A 830 -4.32 29.24 21.10
C VAL A 830 -4.81 30.31 20.16
N ARG A 831 -4.76 30.02 18.85
CA ARG A 831 -5.24 30.96 17.84
C ARG A 831 -6.36 30.36 17.02
N ASP A 832 -7.31 31.22 16.66
CA ASP A 832 -8.32 30.91 15.67
C ASP A 832 -7.82 31.21 14.24
N GLY A 833 -6.70 31.90 14.06
CA GLY A 833 -6.10 32.19 12.76
C GLY A 833 -4.89 33.11 12.86
N TRP A 834 -4.30 33.44 11.71
CA TRP A 834 -3.32 34.53 11.56
C TRP A 834 -3.99 35.71 10.89
N THR A 835 -3.47 36.91 11.16
CA THR A 835 -3.81 38.13 10.42
C THR A 835 -2.51 38.63 9.82
N PHE A 836 -2.21 38.12 8.63
CA PHE A 836 -1.00 38.42 7.90
C PHE A 836 -1.37 39.01 6.56
N GLU A 837 -0.76 40.14 6.22
CA GLU A 837 -0.95 40.82 4.94
C GLU A 837 0.41 41.37 4.49
N ARG A 838 0.63 41.35 3.18
CA ARG A 838 1.82 41.91 2.55
C ARG A 838 1.50 43.21 1.86
N ASP A 839 2.32 44.21 2.16
CA ASP A 839 2.19 45.57 1.63
C ASP A 839 3.03 45.77 0.35
N ASP A 840 3.81 44.75 -0.06
CA ASP A 840 4.75 44.81 -1.20
C ASP A 840 4.20 44.21 -2.50
N PHE A 841 2.87 44.13 -2.64
CA PHE A 841 2.17 43.66 -3.83
C PHE A 841 1.10 44.66 -4.26
N ASP A 842 0.98 44.88 -5.57
CA ASP A 842 -0.02 45.74 -6.21
C ASP A 842 -0.56 44.97 -7.42
N GLY A 843 -1.86 44.67 -7.43
CA GLY A 843 -2.54 43.91 -8.49
C GLY A 843 -3.65 42.98 -8.01
N GLU A 844 -4.19 42.18 -8.92
CA GLU A 844 -5.33 41.29 -8.67
C GLU A 844 -4.95 40.08 -7.80
N ALA A 845 -5.72 39.83 -6.74
CA ALA A 845 -5.55 38.75 -5.78
C ALA A 845 -6.77 37.81 -5.75
N VAL A 846 -6.53 36.52 -5.65
CA VAL A 846 -7.58 35.49 -5.50
C VAL A 846 -7.71 35.10 -4.04
N VAL A 847 -8.94 35.19 -3.51
CA VAL A 847 -9.28 34.78 -2.15
C VAL A 847 -9.69 33.30 -2.16
N LEU A 848 -8.89 32.46 -1.53
CA LEU A 848 -9.17 31.03 -1.36
C LEU A 848 -9.77 30.77 0.02
N ASP A 849 -10.90 30.07 0.07
CA ASP A 849 -11.61 29.69 1.30
C ASP A 849 -11.50 28.18 1.56
N ARG A 850 -11.10 27.80 2.77
CA ARG A 850 -10.94 26.41 3.17
C ARG A 850 -12.26 25.81 3.64
N ASN A 851 -12.77 24.84 2.91
CA ASN A 851 -14.03 24.15 3.22
C ASN A 851 -13.98 23.45 4.59
N ALA A 852 -14.79 23.96 5.53
CA ALA A 852 -15.00 23.42 6.87
C ALA A 852 -13.70 23.25 7.66
N SER A 853 -12.91 24.33 7.78
CA SER A 853 -11.59 24.33 8.45
C SER A 853 -11.59 23.65 9.84
N TRP A 854 -12.51 24.03 10.74
CA TRP A 854 -12.60 23.39 12.07
C TRP A 854 -13.07 21.93 12.05
N PRO A 855 -14.18 21.53 11.37
CA PRO A 855 -14.52 20.11 11.22
C PRO A 855 -13.41 19.27 10.57
N SER A 856 -12.68 19.82 9.59
CA SER A 856 -11.50 19.19 8.99
C SER A 856 -10.39 19.00 10.02
N ALA A 857 -10.17 19.96 10.93
CA ALA A 857 -9.19 19.82 12.00
C ALA A 857 -9.55 18.69 12.98
N VAL A 858 -10.84 18.50 13.30
CA VAL A 858 -11.30 17.36 14.14
C VAL A 858 -10.84 16.01 13.58
N SER A 859 -10.86 15.86 12.26
CA SER A 859 -10.44 14.60 11.60
C SER A 859 -8.94 14.30 11.72
N SER A 860 -8.10 15.32 11.90
CA SER A 860 -6.65 15.24 11.79
C SER A 860 -5.89 15.56 13.08
N VAL A 861 -6.55 16.13 14.09
CA VAL A 861 -5.98 16.49 15.38
C VAL A 861 -5.78 15.26 16.28
N ALA A 862 -4.73 15.27 17.10
CA ALA A 862 -4.54 14.31 18.18
C ALA A 862 -4.87 15.02 19.48
N VAL A 863 -5.64 14.37 20.35
CA VAL A 863 -6.06 14.94 21.63
C VAL A 863 -5.78 13.97 22.76
N ALA A 864 -5.68 14.47 23.99
CA ALA A 864 -5.44 13.62 25.15
C ALA A 864 -6.68 12.73 25.42
N HIS A 865 -6.49 11.43 25.61
CA HIS A 865 -7.59 10.52 25.95
C HIS A 865 -8.02 10.68 27.42
N GLY A 866 -7.03 10.73 28.31
CA GLY A 866 -7.19 10.88 29.77
C GLY A 866 -6.81 12.27 30.27
N GLN A 867 -6.38 12.35 31.53
CA GLN A 867 -5.85 13.57 32.14
C GLN A 867 -4.48 13.94 31.54
N LEU A 868 -4.20 15.24 31.47
CA LEU A 868 -2.85 15.74 31.16
C LEU A 868 -1.95 15.54 32.38
N VAL A 869 -0.82 14.87 32.16
CA VAL A 869 0.17 14.58 33.19
C VAL A 869 1.30 15.60 33.06
N HIS A 870 1.66 16.24 34.17
CA HIS A 870 2.84 17.10 34.23
C HIS A 870 4.10 16.26 33.99
N ARG A 871 4.89 16.63 32.99
CA ARG A 871 6.13 15.95 32.61
C ARG A 871 7.38 16.71 33.04
N GLY A 872 7.26 17.99 33.40
CA GLY A 872 8.41 18.85 33.62
C GLY A 872 9.13 19.18 32.32
N GLU A 873 10.38 19.63 32.44
CA GLU A 873 11.27 19.90 31.31
C GLU A 873 11.53 18.62 30.49
N LEU A 874 11.42 18.74 29.16
CA LEU A 874 11.70 17.63 28.24
C LEU A 874 12.97 17.85 27.43
N GLY A 875 13.53 19.07 27.44
CA GLY A 875 14.72 19.41 26.66
C GLY A 875 14.44 19.52 25.16
N GLU A 876 15.45 19.21 24.35
CA GLU A 876 15.29 19.09 22.90
C GLU A 876 14.37 17.91 22.57
N THR A 877 13.23 18.22 21.96
CA THR A 877 12.26 17.20 21.56
C THR A 877 12.51 16.82 20.09
N SER A 878 12.61 15.52 19.80
CA SER A 878 12.65 15.00 18.44
C SER A 878 11.45 14.08 18.17
N GLY A 879 10.78 14.26 17.03
CA GLY A 879 9.63 13.44 16.63
C GLY A 879 8.26 14.06 16.96
N LYS A 880 7.20 13.28 16.82
CA LYS A 880 5.83 13.80 16.95
C LYS A 880 5.44 14.03 18.41
N PRO A 881 5.05 15.24 18.83
CA PRO A 881 4.70 15.52 20.21
C PRO A 881 3.39 14.82 20.59
N ASP A 882 3.34 14.32 21.83
CA ASP A 882 2.10 13.85 22.45
C ASP A 882 1.10 15.02 22.56
N PRO A 883 -0.22 14.77 22.56
CA PRO A 883 -1.18 15.85 22.73
C PRO A 883 -1.11 16.44 24.13
N GLY A 884 -1.06 17.77 24.19
CA GLY A 884 -0.80 18.47 25.43
C GLY A 884 -0.36 19.91 25.19
N TYR A 885 0.23 20.49 26.23
CA TYR A 885 0.79 21.83 26.24
C TYR A 885 2.27 21.79 26.54
N TYR A 886 3.02 22.68 25.91
CA TYR A 886 4.47 22.74 25.96
C TYR A 886 4.92 24.18 26.16
N ARG A 887 5.86 24.40 27.06
CA ARG A 887 6.45 25.73 27.28
C ARG A 887 7.74 25.83 26.47
N VAL A 888 7.77 26.77 25.52
CA VAL A 888 8.86 26.92 24.54
C VAL A 888 9.40 28.34 24.52
N THR A 889 10.64 28.51 24.08
CA THR A 889 11.25 29.82 23.84
C THR A 889 10.75 30.42 22.53
N VAL A 890 10.45 31.72 22.54
CA VAL A 890 10.14 32.48 21.33
C VAL A 890 11.44 32.97 20.71
N HIS A 891 11.74 32.50 19.51
CA HIS A 891 12.92 32.91 18.74
C HIS A 891 12.60 34.04 17.75
N PRO A 892 13.59 34.83 17.29
CA PRO A 892 13.39 35.81 16.24
C PRO A 892 12.88 35.15 14.95
N TRP A 893 11.81 35.70 14.36
CA TRP A 893 11.33 35.30 13.04
C TRP A 893 11.91 36.23 11.98
N THR A 894 12.51 35.67 10.93
CA THR A 894 13.29 36.44 9.93
C THR A 894 12.63 36.50 8.56
N GLU A 895 11.54 35.76 8.35
CA GLU A 895 10.87 35.68 7.06
C GLU A 895 9.78 36.74 6.96
N THR A 896 9.76 37.46 5.85
CA THR A 896 8.85 38.59 5.61
C THR A 896 7.63 38.20 4.77
N ASP A 897 7.69 37.07 4.07
CA ASP A 897 6.63 36.56 3.20
C ASP A 897 5.69 35.56 3.91
N MET A 898 5.91 35.32 5.21
CA MET A 898 5.10 34.45 6.07
C MET A 898 5.02 35.02 7.48
N PRO A 899 3.88 34.88 8.19
CA PRO A 899 3.80 35.30 9.57
C PRO A 899 4.58 34.35 10.49
N SER A 900 5.08 34.91 11.59
CA SER A 900 5.73 34.12 12.64
C SER A 900 4.79 33.01 13.16
N PRO A 901 5.29 31.78 13.36
CA PRO A 901 4.48 30.68 13.92
C PRO A 901 3.97 30.99 15.33
N LEU A 902 4.62 31.91 16.05
CA LEU A 902 4.27 32.35 17.41
C LEU A 902 3.83 33.83 17.49
N GLU A 903 3.50 34.45 16.35
CA GLU A 903 3.10 35.86 16.16
C GLU A 903 2.70 36.65 17.42
N GLY A 904 3.24 37.87 17.57
CA GLY A 904 2.95 38.76 18.70
C GLY A 904 3.59 38.36 20.04
N ALA A 905 4.20 37.18 20.15
CA ALA A 905 4.96 36.80 21.33
C ALA A 905 6.33 37.52 21.35
N PRO A 906 6.75 38.15 22.47
CA PRO A 906 8.04 38.82 22.56
C PRO A 906 9.21 37.84 22.38
N VAL A 907 10.17 38.18 21.52
CA VAL A 907 11.40 37.39 21.34
C VAL A 907 12.14 37.23 22.68
N GLY A 908 12.61 36.01 22.96
CA GLY A 908 13.29 35.65 24.19
C GLY A 908 12.38 35.31 25.37
N SER A 909 11.06 35.47 25.24
CA SER A 909 10.11 35.05 26.28
C SER A 909 9.71 33.57 26.15
N GLU A 910 9.20 32.99 27.24
CA GLU A 910 8.67 31.61 27.27
C GLU A 910 7.15 31.61 27.19
N TRP A 911 6.59 30.83 26.27
CA TRP A 911 5.14 30.74 26.06
C TRP A 911 4.66 29.30 26.04
N TRP A 912 3.45 29.09 26.56
CA TRP A 912 2.76 27.81 26.46
C TRP A 912 2.08 27.68 25.10
N VAL A 913 2.39 26.63 24.37
CA VAL A 913 1.82 26.31 23.06
C VAL A 913 1.15 24.94 23.07
N THR A 914 0.25 24.68 22.13
CA THR A 914 -0.33 23.34 21.96
C THR A 914 0.68 22.39 21.33
N GLY A 915 0.49 21.08 21.49
CA GLY A 915 1.28 20.07 20.77
C GLY A 915 1.24 20.22 19.24
N THR A 916 0.14 20.76 18.69
CA THR A 916 0.03 21.02 17.26
C THR A 916 0.98 22.12 16.79
N LYS A 917 1.12 23.17 17.60
CA LYS A 917 2.05 24.28 17.34
C LYS A 917 3.49 23.89 17.61
N LEU A 918 3.75 23.09 18.64
CA LEU A 918 5.08 22.49 18.82
C LEU A 918 5.49 21.65 17.61
N GLN A 919 4.58 20.85 17.03
CA GLN A 919 4.88 20.13 15.79
C GLN A 919 5.24 21.08 14.65
N LEU A 920 4.54 22.22 14.51
CA LEU A 920 4.91 23.22 13.51
C LEU A 920 6.33 23.77 13.74
N LEU A 921 6.69 24.09 14.99
CA LEU A 921 8.05 24.54 15.32
C LEU A 921 9.10 23.46 15.00
N LEU A 922 8.83 22.20 15.32
CA LEU A 922 9.72 21.07 14.98
C LEU A 922 9.90 20.89 13.48
N ASP A 923 8.83 21.09 12.69
CA ASP A 923 8.90 21.07 11.24
C ASP A 923 9.83 22.20 10.73
N LEU A 924 9.77 23.39 11.35
CA LEU A 924 10.62 24.54 11.01
C LEU A 924 12.07 24.37 11.47
N VAL A 925 12.31 23.75 12.63
CA VAL A 925 13.66 23.38 13.09
C VAL A 925 14.29 22.40 12.10
N THR A 926 13.53 21.39 11.66
CA THR A 926 13.98 20.42 10.65
C THR A 926 14.31 21.10 9.32
N ALA A 927 13.57 22.14 8.96
CA ALA A 927 13.81 22.96 7.78
C ALA A 927 14.93 24.01 7.94
N GLY A 928 15.55 24.13 9.12
CA GLY A 928 16.57 25.14 9.42
C GLY A 928 16.04 26.58 9.49
N ARG A 929 14.71 26.74 9.66
CA ARG A 929 14.00 28.04 9.70
C ARG A 929 13.61 28.46 11.11
N TRP A 930 13.92 27.63 12.11
CA TRP A 930 13.71 27.91 13.52
C TRP A 930 14.88 27.33 14.32
N PRO A 931 15.46 28.03 15.31
CA PRO A 931 16.73 27.61 15.93
C PRO A 931 16.65 26.28 16.68
N ASP A 932 15.68 26.14 17.57
CA ASP A 932 15.44 24.94 18.38
C ASP A 932 13.97 24.86 18.82
N ALA A 933 13.58 23.69 19.28
CA ALA A 933 12.29 23.46 19.93
C ALA A 933 12.49 22.92 21.35
N HIS A 934 13.35 23.60 22.12
CA HIS A 934 13.59 23.23 23.52
C HIS A 934 12.31 23.41 24.35
N VAL A 935 11.94 22.38 25.09
CA VAL A 935 10.72 22.35 25.92
C VAL A 935 11.10 22.47 27.38
N HIS A 936 10.83 23.64 27.96
CA HIS A 936 11.10 23.99 29.37
C HIS A 936 10.14 23.34 30.35
N ASP A 937 8.92 23.05 29.91
CA ASP A 937 7.90 22.39 30.73
C ASP A 937 6.81 21.79 29.83
N ALA A 938 6.15 20.72 30.26
CA ALA A 938 5.13 20.05 29.47
C ALA A 938 4.02 19.40 30.30
N TYR A 939 2.79 19.45 29.78
CA TYR A 939 1.63 18.71 30.27
C TYR A 939 1.06 17.88 29.13
N THR A 940 1.27 16.57 29.17
CA THR A 940 0.93 15.68 28.04
C THR A 940 0.00 14.55 28.45
N GLY A 941 -0.85 14.13 27.53
CA GLY A 941 -1.77 13.02 27.71
C GLY A 941 -1.61 11.99 26.61
N ALA A 942 -2.08 10.78 26.87
CA ALA A 942 -1.96 9.73 25.87
C ALA A 942 -2.87 10.02 24.65
N PRO A 943 -2.38 9.82 23.41
CA PRO A 943 -3.10 10.25 22.22
C PRO A 943 -4.33 9.43 21.88
N VAL A 944 -5.35 10.13 21.38
CA VAL A 944 -6.50 9.57 20.66
C VAL A 944 -6.94 10.50 19.52
N ARG A 945 -7.64 9.97 18.51
CA ARG A 945 -8.20 10.72 17.38
C ARG A 945 -9.69 10.89 17.56
N LEU A 946 -10.24 12.02 17.10
CA LEU A 946 -11.70 12.30 17.09
C LEU A 946 -12.36 11.84 15.79
N ARG A 947 -11.88 10.72 15.21
CA ARG A 947 -12.21 10.30 13.84
C ARG A 947 -13.69 10.00 13.68
N GLU A 948 -14.27 9.27 14.61
CA GLU A 948 -15.66 8.86 14.58
C GLU A 948 -16.58 10.09 14.63
N TRP A 949 -16.26 11.07 15.48
CA TRP A 949 -17.01 12.33 15.53
C TRP A 949 -16.84 13.16 14.26
N ALA A 950 -15.64 13.21 13.67
CA ALA A 950 -15.42 13.84 12.38
C ALA A 950 -16.25 13.18 11.25
N HIS A 951 -16.42 11.85 11.28
CA HIS A 951 -17.29 11.17 10.33
C HIS A 951 -18.75 11.61 10.49
N LEU A 952 -19.27 11.71 11.73
CA LEU A 952 -20.62 12.24 11.98
C LEU A 952 -20.78 13.65 11.41
N LEU A 953 -19.85 14.55 11.72
CA LEU A 953 -19.87 15.93 11.23
C LEU A 953 -19.85 15.98 9.70
N GLY A 954 -19.07 15.10 9.07
CA GLY A 954 -18.99 14.98 7.61
C GLY A 954 -20.30 14.51 6.98
N GLU A 955 -20.96 13.52 7.57
CA GLU A 955 -22.24 13.02 7.05
C GLU A 955 -23.38 14.03 7.25
N VAL A 956 -23.46 14.68 8.41
CA VAL A 956 -24.47 15.73 8.66
C VAL A 956 -24.29 16.90 7.69
N ARG A 957 -23.05 17.36 7.49
CA ARG A 957 -22.74 18.41 6.51
C ARG A 957 -23.09 17.98 5.09
N ARG A 958 -22.67 16.78 4.69
CA ARG A 958 -22.92 16.26 3.35
C ARG A 958 -24.40 16.18 3.07
N TYR A 959 -25.20 15.68 4.02
CA TYR A 959 -26.64 15.66 3.89
C TYR A 959 -27.23 17.07 3.69
N SER A 960 -26.81 18.06 4.49
CA SER A 960 -27.27 19.45 4.30
C SER A 960 -26.93 19.99 2.91
N LEU A 961 -25.72 19.72 2.41
CA LEU A 961 -25.27 20.20 1.09
C LEU A 961 -25.98 19.47 -0.06
N ASP A 962 -25.99 18.13 -0.04
CA ASP A 962 -26.53 17.30 -1.11
C ASP A 962 -28.06 17.45 -1.21
N THR A 963 -28.75 17.59 -0.08
CA THR A 963 -30.22 17.65 -0.03
C THR A 963 -30.75 19.07 -0.17
N TYR A 964 -30.11 20.08 0.44
CA TYR A 964 -30.65 21.44 0.55
C TYR A 964 -29.74 22.54 -0.01
N GLY A 965 -28.47 22.25 -0.29
CA GLY A 965 -27.50 23.25 -0.77
C GLY A 965 -26.89 24.12 0.32
N ARG A 966 -25.88 24.92 -0.05
CA ARG A 966 -25.06 25.72 0.88
C ARG A 966 -25.81 26.88 1.54
N GLY A 967 -26.74 27.52 0.83
CA GLY A 967 -27.53 28.65 1.34
C GLY A 967 -28.71 28.23 2.22
N SER A 968 -28.80 26.97 2.62
CA SER A 968 -29.95 26.43 3.33
C SER A 968 -29.88 26.63 4.85
N ASP A 969 -31.04 26.71 5.47
CA ASP A 969 -31.19 26.71 6.92
C ASP A 969 -30.62 25.44 7.55
N ALA A 970 -30.80 24.27 6.93
CA ALA A 970 -30.19 23.02 7.38
C ALA A 970 -28.66 23.14 7.46
N TYR A 971 -28.04 23.77 6.46
CA TYR A 971 -26.61 24.01 6.45
C TYR A 971 -26.19 25.02 7.55
N ALA A 972 -26.96 26.08 7.76
CA ALA A 972 -26.73 27.04 8.85
C ALA A 972 -26.86 26.36 10.23
N VAL A 973 -27.88 25.53 10.43
CA VAL A 973 -28.15 24.77 11.67
C VAL A 973 -26.96 23.88 12.02
N GLN A 974 -26.44 23.09 11.08
CA GLN A 974 -25.30 22.21 11.40
C GLN A 974 -24.02 23.01 11.71
N LYS A 975 -23.79 24.14 11.02
CA LYS A 975 -22.63 25.02 11.26
C LYS A 975 -22.71 25.61 12.68
N THR A 976 -23.86 26.15 13.04
CA THR A 976 -24.14 26.71 14.37
C THR A 976 -24.05 25.63 15.45
N ALA A 977 -24.57 24.43 15.21
CA ALA A 977 -24.53 23.31 16.16
C ALA A 977 -23.09 22.87 16.47
N PHE A 978 -22.21 22.85 15.46
CA PHE A 978 -20.80 22.54 15.67
C PHE A 978 -20.10 23.65 16.48
N GLY A 979 -20.34 24.93 16.15
CA GLY A 979 -19.85 26.06 16.93
C GLY A 979 -20.26 25.96 18.40
N MET A 980 -21.54 25.69 18.67
CA MET A 980 -22.05 25.47 20.03
C MET A 980 -21.33 24.32 20.75
N ALA A 981 -21.09 23.19 20.09
CA ALA A 981 -20.38 22.06 20.68
C ALA A 981 -18.95 22.43 21.13
N THR A 982 -18.21 23.18 20.32
CA THR A 982 -16.85 23.62 20.67
C THR A 982 -16.82 24.61 21.84
N VAL A 983 -17.77 25.56 21.87
CA VAL A 983 -17.94 26.52 22.97
C VAL A 983 -18.34 25.83 24.26
N MET A 984 -19.24 24.84 24.19
CA MET A 984 -19.64 24.05 25.36
C MET A 984 -18.47 23.29 25.97
N MET A 985 -17.58 22.68 25.16
CA MET A 985 -16.37 22.00 25.65
C MET A 985 -15.36 22.97 26.25
N LEU A 986 -15.23 24.16 25.66
CA LEU A 986 -14.34 25.23 26.11
C LEU A 986 -14.75 25.78 27.49
N GLY A 987 -16.05 25.92 27.73
CA GLY A 987 -16.64 26.51 28.94
C GLY A 987 -16.72 28.03 28.87
N ALA A 988 -17.78 28.60 29.44
CA ALA A 988 -17.98 30.04 29.53
C ALA A 988 -17.18 30.63 30.70
N PRO A 989 -16.70 31.88 30.62
CA PRO A 989 -16.10 32.56 31.77
C PRO A 989 -17.07 32.63 32.96
N ASP A 990 -16.58 32.37 34.17
CA ASP A 990 -17.32 32.45 35.43
C ASP A 990 -16.47 33.20 36.48
N GLY A 991 -16.56 34.53 36.44
CA GLY A 991 -15.70 35.43 37.22
C GLY A 991 -14.27 35.53 36.67
N ALA A 992 -13.32 35.90 37.53
CA ALA A 992 -11.94 36.22 37.14
C ALA A 992 -11.00 35.00 36.96
N ILE A 993 -11.35 33.83 37.53
CA ILE A 993 -10.45 32.64 37.56
C ILE A 993 -11.20 31.35 37.16
N GLY A 994 -12.54 31.37 37.10
CA GLY A 994 -13.36 30.19 36.85
C GLY A 994 -13.90 30.11 35.42
N ARG A 995 -14.22 28.89 34.99
CA ARG A 995 -15.10 28.65 33.85
C ARG A 995 -16.30 27.83 34.30
N LYS A 996 -17.45 28.06 33.67
CA LYS A 996 -18.70 27.32 33.86
C LYS A 996 -19.00 26.50 32.62
N TRP A 997 -19.29 25.23 32.81
CA TRP A 997 -19.66 24.30 31.74
C TRP A 997 -21.12 23.91 31.83
N PHE A 998 -21.75 23.83 30.67
CA PHE A 998 -23.12 23.33 30.49
C PHE A 998 -23.13 21.96 29.80
N CYS A 999 -21.99 21.26 29.79
CA CYS A 999 -21.80 19.93 29.22
C CYS A 999 -20.98 19.03 30.16
N LYS A 1000 -20.99 17.73 29.85
CA LYS A 1000 -20.19 16.71 30.55
C LYS A 1000 -18.73 16.73 30.07
N SER A 1001 -18.50 16.99 28.79
CA SER A 1001 -17.19 17.03 28.16
C SER A 1001 -16.47 18.36 28.43
N ARG A 1002 -15.91 18.50 29.62
CA ARG A 1002 -15.11 19.66 30.04
C ARG A 1002 -13.69 19.57 29.46
N ARG A 1003 -13.60 19.58 28.13
CA ARG A 1003 -12.38 19.32 27.34
C ARG A 1003 -11.86 20.60 26.68
N THR A 1004 -11.46 21.57 27.49
CA THR A 1004 -10.78 22.79 27.00
C THR A 1004 -9.57 22.44 26.13
N ASP A 1005 -8.82 21.40 26.51
CA ASP A 1005 -7.68 20.87 25.77
C ASP A 1005 -8.03 20.38 24.36
N TRP A 1006 -9.21 19.79 24.16
CA TRP A 1006 -9.66 19.37 22.84
C TRP A 1006 -9.99 20.58 21.98
N THR A 1007 -10.74 21.55 22.52
CA THR A 1007 -11.09 22.77 21.77
C THR A 1007 -9.85 23.56 21.39
N HIS A 1008 -8.88 23.69 22.29
CA HIS A 1008 -7.59 24.35 22.02
C HIS A 1008 -6.85 23.65 20.87
N ALA A 1009 -6.71 22.32 20.94
CA ALA A 1009 -6.03 21.56 19.90
C ALA A 1009 -6.75 21.64 18.54
N ILE A 1010 -8.09 21.63 18.51
CA ILE A 1010 -8.89 21.75 17.27
C ILE A 1010 -8.70 23.11 16.62
N LYS A 1011 -8.84 24.21 17.39
CA LYS A 1011 -8.68 25.58 16.90
C LYS A 1011 -7.28 25.79 16.32
N ASP A 1012 -6.26 25.42 17.10
CA ASP A 1012 -4.86 25.61 16.71
C ASP A 1012 -4.47 24.70 15.52
N GLN A 1013 -5.02 23.48 15.42
CA GLN A 1013 -4.84 22.63 14.24
C GLN A 1013 -5.46 23.20 12.98
N ALA A 1014 -6.64 23.81 13.07
CA ALA A 1014 -7.27 24.46 11.93
C ALA A 1014 -6.39 25.60 11.39
N ALA A 1015 -5.98 26.50 12.29
CA ALA A 1015 -5.06 27.57 11.97
C ALA A 1015 -3.77 27.01 11.35
N VAL A 1016 -3.03 26.14 12.07
CA VAL A 1016 -1.72 25.62 11.63
C VAL A 1016 -1.81 24.94 10.26
N THR A 1017 -2.95 24.37 9.90
CA THR A 1017 -3.15 23.77 8.57
C THR A 1017 -3.19 24.83 7.46
N VAL A 1018 -3.79 26.00 7.71
CA VAL A 1018 -3.75 27.13 6.78
C VAL A 1018 -2.33 27.66 6.66
N TRP A 1019 -1.62 27.84 7.77
CA TRP A 1019 -0.21 28.26 7.78
C TRP A 1019 0.68 27.30 6.96
N ARG A 1020 0.53 25.99 7.17
CA ARG A 1020 1.25 24.98 6.38
C ARG A 1020 0.86 24.98 4.90
N THR A 1021 -0.35 25.40 4.57
CA THR A 1021 -0.77 25.53 3.16
C THR A 1021 -0.11 26.75 2.54
N ALA A 1022 -0.08 27.88 3.24
CA ALA A 1022 0.65 29.07 2.82
C ALA A 1022 2.17 28.78 2.63
N ASP A 1023 2.77 27.99 3.54
CA ASP A 1023 4.18 27.59 3.39
C ASP A 1023 4.42 26.66 2.18
N LYS A 1024 3.44 25.83 1.81
CA LYS A 1024 3.50 25.05 0.56
C LYS A 1024 3.38 25.92 -0.68
N VAL A 1025 2.53 26.94 -0.64
CA VAL A 1025 2.42 27.95 -1.70
C VAL A 1025 3.77 28.65 -1.88
N ARG A 1026 4.39 29.08 -0.77
CA ARG A 1026 5.76 29.62 -0.75
C ARG A 1026 6.79 28.66 -1.33
N ALA A 1027 6.75 27.39 -0.94
CA ALA A 1027 7.64 26.35 -1.47
C ALA A 1027 7.43 26.08 -2.98
N ALA A 1028 6.26 26.40 -3.53
CA ALA A 1028 5.97 26.36 -4.96
C ALA A 1028 6.48 27.60 -5.72
N GLY A 1029 7.19 28.52 -5.05
CA GLY A 1029 7.75 29.74 -5.66
C GLY A 1029 6.78 30.91 -5.69
N VAL A 1030 5.59 30.78 -5.12
CA VAL A 1030 4.57 31.82 -5.04
C VAL A 1030 4.55 32.37 -3.63
N LYS A 1031 4.76 33.67 -3.44
CA LYS A 1031 4.66 34.27 -2.12
C LYS A 1031 3.18 34.51 -1.77
N PRO A 1032 2.64 33.93 -0.67
CA PRO A 1032 1.28 34.24 -0.21
C PRO A 1032 1.13 35.75 0.02
N LEU A 1033 -0.04 36.32 -0.30
CA LEU A 1033 -0.33 37.74 -0.07
C LEU A 1033 -0.86 37.97 1.34
N ALA A 1034 -1.81 37.14 1.75
CA ALA A 1034 -2.40 37.25 3.07
C ALA A 1034 -2.89 35.90 3.61
N ILE A 1035 -2.91 35.80 4.94
CA ILE A 1035 -3.68 34.80 5.68
C ILE A 1035 -4.69 35.59 6.49
N ARG A 1036 -5.97 35.38 6.19
CA ARG A 1036 -7.09 36.05 6.84
C ARG A 1036 -7.97 35.03 7.53
N ALA A 1037 -8.62 35.46 8.60
CA ALA A 1037 -9.56 34.64 9.37
C ALA A 1037 -8.97 33.25 9.72
N THR A 1038 -9.81 32.23 9.79
CA THR A 1038 -9.43 30.85 10.16
C THR A 1038 -9.24 29.94 8.95
N ASP A 1039 -9.62 30.42 7.77
CA ASP A 1039 -9.85 29.61 6.58
C ASP A 1039 -9.52 30.32 5.28
N GLU A 1040 -9.02 31.56 5.30
CA GLU A 1040 -8.73 32.32 4.07
C GLU A 1040 -7.23 32.42 3.79
N LEU A 1041 -6.88 32.18 2.52
CA LEU A 1041 -5.52 32.32 1.99
C LEU A 1041 -5.61 33.11 0.68
N LEU A 1042 -4.82 34.17 0.58
CA LEU A 1042 -4.79 35.01 -0.62
C LEU A 1042 -3.49 34.79 -1.38
N VAL A 1043 -3.62 34.67 -2.69
CA VAL A 1043 -2.51 34.49 -3.63
C VAL A 1043 -2.69 35.43 -4.82
N PRO A 1044 -1.60 35.83 -5.52
CA PRO A 1044 -1.72 36.56 -6.78
C PRO A 1044 -2.60 35.79 -7.78
N ALA A 1045 -3.46 36.49 -8.52
CA ALA A 1045 -4.40 35.85 -9.43
C ALA A 1045 -3.70 35.04 -10.55
N ASP A 1046 -2.61 35.58 -11.08
CA ASP A 1046 -1.77 34.94 -12.10
C ASP A 1046 -1.04 33.67 -11.59
N ALA A 1047 -0.96 33.50 -10.26
CA ALA A 1047 -0.32 32.36 -9.62
C ALA A 1047 -1.32 31.24 -9.26
N LEU A 1048 -2.62 31.41 -9.48
CA LEU A 1048 -3.65 30.44 -9.10
C LEU A 1048 -3.41 29.06 -9.74
N ASP A 1049 -3.09 29.02 -11.03
CA ASP A 1049 -2.78 27.76 -11.73
C ASP A 1049 -1.51 27.10 -11.16
N THR A 1050 -0.50 27.90 -10.82
CA THR A 1050 0.76 27.38 -10.25
C THR A 1050 0.52 26.69 -8.90
N VAL A 1051 -0.38 27.23 -8.07
CA VAL A 1051 -0.65 26.66 -6.74
C VAL A 1051 -1.69 25.53 -6.75
N THR A 1052 -2.49 25.41 -7.81
CA THR A 1052 -3.59 24.43 -7.92
C THR A 1052 -3.38 23.30 -8.93
N ALA A 1053 -2.44 23.44 -9.87
CA ALA A 1053 -2.16 22.43 -10.88
C ALA A 1053 -1.21 21.32 -10.39
N GLY A 1054 -1.27 20.16 -11.07
CA GLY A 1054 -0.41 19.00 -10.84
C GLY A 1054 -1.02 17.91 -9.96
N GLU A 1055 -0.29 16.79 -9.79
CA GLU A 1055 -0.76 15.63 -9.01
C GLU A 1055 -0.69 15.84 -7.48
N SER A 1056 0.06 16.85 -7.02
CA SER A 1056 0.20 17.22 -5.60
C SER A 1056 0.23 18.74 -5.44
N PRO A 1057 -0.89 19.43 -5.73
CA PRO A 1057 -0.94 20.88 -5.69
C PRO A 1057 -0.78 21.41 -4.25
N ALA A 1058 -0.23 22.62 -4.11
CA ALA A 1058 -0.14 23.30 -2.82
C ALA A 1058 -1.55 23.53 -2.25
N VAL A 1059 -2.49 23.90 -3.11
CA VAL A 1059 -3.91 24.14 -2.82
C VAL A 1059 -4.76 23.20 -3.68
N LYS A 1060 -5.48 22.28 -3.03
CA LYS A 1060 -6.43 21.41 -3.73
C LYS A 1060 -7.82 22.03 -3.77
N LEU A 1061 -8.26 22.46 -4.95
CA LEU A 1061 -9.63 22.92 -5.18
C LEU A 1061 -10.62 21.74 -5.20
N SER A 1062 -11.85 21.97 -4.73
CA SER A 1062 -12.97 21.01 -4.83
C SER A 1062 -13.98 21.47 -5.85
N GLU A 1063 -14.46 20.56 -6.70
CA GLU A 1063 -15.58 20.83 -7.62
C GLU A 1063 -16.94 20.74 -6.92
N ASP A 1064 -17.06 19.91 -5.87
CA ASP A 1064 -18.34 19.57 -5.22
C ASP A 1064 -18.55 20.26 -3.86
N GLU A 1065 -17.56 21.02 -3.36
CA GLU A 1065 -17.50 21.68 -2.05
C GLU A 1065 -17.82 20.80 -0.80
N SER A 1066 -18.08 19.50 -1.00
CA SER A 1066 -18.53 18.56 0.02
C SER A 1066 -17.35 17.95 0.80
N ALA A 1067 -16.18 17.91 0.16
CA ALA A 1067 -14.96 17.33 0.71
C ALA A 1067 -14.30 18.23 1.76
N PHE A 1068 -14.13 17.71 2.98
CA PHE A 1068 -13.44 18.41 4.07
C PHE A 1068 -11.99 18.78 3.73
N GLY A 1069 -11.60 19.99 4.10
CA GLY A 1069 -10.20 20.44 4.05
C GLY A 1069 -9.67 20.74 2.65
N THR A 1070 -10.55 20.73 1.64
CA THR A 1070 -10.30 21.29 0.31
C THR A 1070 -10.48 22.80 0.32
N TRP A 1071 -10.06 23.45 -0.75
CA TRP A 1071 -10.20 24.89 -0.96
C TRP A 1071 -11.19 25.19 -2.06
N LYS A 1072 -11.64 26.43 -2.12
CA LYS A 1072 -12.43 26.98 -3.21
C LYS A 1072 -12.06 28.43 -3.44
N VAL A 1073 -12.26 28.90 -4.66
CA VAL A 1073 -12.19 30.34 -4.96
C VAL A 1073 -13.43 31.00 -4.39
N LYS A 1074 -13.24 31.94 -3.47
CA LYS A 1074 -14.31 32.70 -2.82
C LYS A 1074 -14.60 33.97 -3.58
N ASP A 1075 -13.55 34.73 -3.90
CA ASP A 1075 -13.64 36.01 -4.59
C ASP A 1075 -12.31 36.37 -5.27
N THR A 1076 -12.31 37.45 -6.04
CA THR A 1076 -11.11 38.10 -6.59
C THR A 1076 -11.16 39.59 -6.25
N GLU A 1077 -10.07 40.16 -5.76
CA GLU A 1077 -10.00 41.55 -5.28
C GLU A 1077 -8.74 42.26 -5.77
N ASP A 1078 -8.82 43.57 -6.00
CA ASP A 1078 -7.66 44.40 -6.31
C ASP A 1078 -6.90 44.72 -5.01
N TRP A 1079 -5.63 44.30 -4.95
CA TRP A 1079 -4.76 44.44 -3.79
C TRP A 1079 -3.81 45.63 -3.98
N GLY A 1080 -3.75 46.56 -3.03
CA GLY A 1080 -2.80 47.68 -3.04
C GLY A 1080 -3.37 49.06 -3.40
N ASP A 1081 -4.69 49.19 -3.63
CA ASP A 1081 -5.35 50.44 -4.07
C ASP A 1081 -5.83 51.36 -2.91
N GLU A 1082 -5.30 51.22 -1.69
CA GLU A 1082 -5.51 52.17 -0.56
C GLU A 1082 -4.27 53.00 -0.21
#